data_AF-A0A4Q1DF60-F1
#
_entry.id   AF-A0A4Q1DF60-F1
#
_cell.length_a   1.000
_cell.length_b   1.000
_cell.length_c   1.000
_cell.angle_alpha   90.00
_cell.angle_beta   90.00
_cell.angle_gamma   90.00
#
_symmetry.space_group_name_H-M   'P 1'
#
loop_
_entity.id
_entity.type
_entity.pdbx_description
1 polymer ?
#
loop_
_entity_poly.entity_id
_entity_poly.type
_entity_poly.pdbx_seq_one_letter_code
_entity_poly.pdbx_strand_id
1 'polypeptide(L)'
;MTTEQARLQQPGWKKWGSYVSDRQWGTVREDYSANGDAWNYTTHDMARSRAWRWGEEGIAGICDDKQRLCFALALWNKRDPILKERFFGLTNQQGNHGEDVKELYYYLDATPTHSYMKMLYKYPQHEFPYEQLVRENAQRTKQQEEYELIDTGIFNDDKYFDVFVEYAKADMDDILIKITIHNRSSENAALHVLPTAWFKNTWSWGRHDYKPEMQQLSENIIGIQHERLNMQYLYFEEGGVSLFCENETNNRRLYHTDTGTLYPKDGINDYIIHARSTVNPEQKGSKVAVDYDIVVPAEGSHTIRLRLSAGEQWDAFAGFDALFQQRLEEANAFYDDFQRQVTNIDERMIQRQALAGMLWNKQYYYYNVQQWLDGDPAMPVPPSERKQGRNHIWKQLNNEGIISMPDKWEFPWYASWDLGFHCVTLAMIDPDFAKEQLEMLTYEWFMNPSGEFPAYEWSLGDVNPPVQAGAAYRVFKLDASIKGEKDYVFLETMFHKLLINFTWWVNRKDAGGSNIFEGGFLGLDNIGAFDRSMVLPDGLVTEQADATSWMAMYALNMLHIALELATYNKVYTKMAVKFFEHFMYIAGAMANMGEEHSGLWDDEDEFFYDQVRSPDGQVFKVKIRSLVGLIPLFAVEVIAKDTLDANPEFANRMNWFLKHRPDLAKLVSRWYEEGKDEKHLLSLLRGHRMKRLLSRMLDETEFLSDYGVRSLSKRYEENPYVLNARDLKLVVKYTPGESDTTIYGGNSNWRGPVWLPMNFLMIESLRKFHFFYSDDFRIEYPTASGNYYSLKEVGDELIKRLLKIFMKDEQGRRAFPGNNEKLQTDPYFADLIVFNEYFHGDSGKGLGASHQTGWSGLIANLIRLRYHS
;
A
#
# COMPACT_ATOMS: atom_id res chain seq x y z
N MET A 1 2.12 29.85 -5.18
CA MET A 1 3.04 28.71 -5.22
C MET A 1 3.91 28.77 -3.98
N THR A 2 3.86 27.76 -3.11
CA THR A 2 4.69 27.66 -1.91
C THR A 2 6.13 27.24 -2.26
N THR A 3 7.06 27.37 -1.32
CA THR A 3 8.47 26.97 -1.56
C THR A 3 8.59 25.47 -1.87
N GLU A 4 7.81 24.63 -1.21
CA GLU A 4 7.79 23.19 -1.49
C GLU A 4 7.28 22.86 -2.90
N GLN A 5 6.23 23.56 -3.37
CA GLN A 5 5.76 23.41 -4.75
C GLN A 5 6.83 23.81 -5.78
N ALA A 6 7.66 24.81 -5.47
CA ALA A 6 8.78 25.20 -6.32
C ALA A 6 9.93 24.16 -6.33
N ARG A 7 10.22 23.51 -5.19
CA ARG A 7 11.18 22.40 -5.13
C ARG A 7 10.72 21.18 -5.90
N LEU A 8 9.42 20.91 -5.90
CA LEU A 8 8.86 19.76 -6.60
C LEU A 8 9.17 19.77 -8.11
N GLN A 9 9.37 20.96 -8.69
CA GLN A 9 9.77 21.16 -10.08
C GLN A 9 11.26 20.86 -10.35
N GLN A 10 12.04 20.52 -9.31
CA GLN A 10 13.47 20.27 -9.37
C GLN A 10 13.77 18.82 -8.93
N PRO A 11 13.97 17.88 -9.87
CA PRO A 11 14.08 16.45 -9.57
C PRO A 11 15.14 16.08 -8.52
N GLY A 12 16.22 16.85 -8.44
CA GLY A 12 17.32 16.59 -7.50
C GLY A 12 16.90 16.62 -6.03
N TRP A 13 15.81 17.31 -5.65
CA TRP A 13 15.33 17.29 -4.28
C TRP A 13 14.80 15.91 -3.86
N LYS A 14 14.30 15.09 -4.79
CA LYS A 14 13.79 13.73 -4.49
C LYS A 14 14.88 12.67 -4.42
N LYS A 15 16.14 13.03 -4.68
CA LYS A 15 17.28 12.10 -4.65
C LYS A 15 17.40 11.38 -3.32
N TRP A 16 17.14 12.06 -2.20
CA TRP A 16 17.15 11.48 -0.86
C TRP A 16 15.74 11.42 -0.29
N GLY A 17 15.39 10.34 0.38
CA GLY A 17 14.08 10.20 1.01
C GLY A 17 14.04 8.99 1.94
N SER A 18 12.85 8.71 2.49
CA SER A 18 12.56 7.60 3.40
C SER A 18 12.52 6.23 2.72
N TYR A 19 13.45 5.98 1.79
CA TYR A 19 13.45 4.87 0.85
C TYR A 19 14.04 3.57 1.40
N VAL A 20 14.50 3.57 2.67
CA VAL A 20 14.95 2.35 3.36
C VAL A 20 13.72 1.56 3.80
N SER A 21 13.78 0.24 3.63
CA SER A 21 12.71 -0.67 4.05
C SER A 21 12.62 -0.73 5.58
N ASP A 22 11.45 -1.04 6.11
CA ASP A 22 11.29 -1.33 7.55
C ASP A 22 11.63 -2.80 7.85
N ARG A 23 11.52 -3.68 6.84
CA ARG A 23 11.93 -5.09 6.88
C ARG A 23 12.53 -5.57 5.55
N GLN A 24 13.61 -6.33 5.62
CA GLN A 24 14.24 -7.02 4.48
C GLN A 24 14.36 -8.54 4.71
N TRP A 25 14.45 -8.99 5.97
CA TRP A 25 14.39 -10.41 6.30
C TRP A 25 13.01 -11.01 5.99
N GLY A 26 12.95 -12.28 5.58
CA GLY A 26 11.71 -12.98 5.26
C GLY A 26 11.07 -12.57 3.92
N THR A 27 11.83 -11.95 3.02
CA THR A 27 11.35 -11.54 1.68
C THR A 27 11.69 -12.58 0.62
N VAL A 28 10.91 -12.66 -0.46
CA VAL A 28 11.14 -13.66 -1.53
C VAL A 28 12.45 -13.39 -2.25
N ARG A 29 12.78 -12.12 -2.50
CA ARG A 29 14.05 -11.73 -3.13
C ARG A 29 15.27 -12.14 -2.30
N GLU A 30 15.17 -12.24 -0.98
CA GLU A 30 16.23 -12.74 -0.09
C GLU A 30 16.13 -14.25 0.23
N ASP A 31 15.14 -14.95 -0.34
CA ASP A 31 14.96 -16.39 -0.17
C ASP A 31 15.90 -17.16 -1.10
N TYR A 32 16.79 -17.95 -0.50
CA TYR A 32 17.65 -18.86 -1.23
C TYR A 32 17.47 -20.34 -0.87
N SER A 33 16.39 -20.67 -0.18
CA SER A 33 16.00 -22.04 0.18
C SER A 33 15.59 -22.89 -1.03
N ALA A 34 15.58 -24.22 -0.86
CA ALA A 34 15.14 -25.15 -1.90
C ALA A 34 13.60 -25.27 -1.98
N ASN A 35 12.91 -25.04 -0.86
CA ASN A 35 11.46 -25.20 -0.71
C ASN A 35 10.68 -23.88 -0.84
N GLY A 36 11.36 -22.73 -1.00
CA GLY A 36 10.69 -21.43 -1.06
C GLY A 36 10.21 -20.93 0.31
N ASP A 37 10.87 -21.30 1.40
CA ASP A 37 10.50 -20.86 2.74
C ASP A 37 11.29 -19.60 3.16
N ALA A 38 10.87 -18.45 2.62
CA ALA A 38 11.54 -17.16 2.82
C ALA A 38 11.68 -16.78 4.31
N TRP A 39 10.61 -16.99 5.08
CA TRP A 39 10.52 -16.64 6.50
C TRP A 39 11.50 -17.42 7.37
N ASN A 40 11.65 -18.73 7.14
CA ASN A 40 12.60 -19.54 7.89
C ASN A 40 14.02 -19.50 7.31
N TYR A 41 14.17 -19.09 6.05
CA TYR A 41 15.49 -18.94 5.42
C TYR A 41 16.23 -17.67 5.86
N THR A 42 15.50 -16.57 6.06
CA THR A 42 16.05 -15.29 6.54
C THR A 42 15.24 -14.79 7.73
N THR A 43 15.71 -15.07 8.93
CA THR A 43 15.00 -14.74 10.17
C THR A 43 15.43 -13.38 10.74
N HIS A 44 14.61 -12.84 11.65
CA HIS A 44 14.95 -11.63 12.40
C HIS A 44 16.30 -11.74 13.15
N ASP A 45 16.64 -12.90 13.75
CA ASP A 45 17.95 -13.05 14.43
C ASP A 45 19.13 -12.99 13.46
N MET A 46 18.96 -13.55 12.26
CA MET A 46 20.00 -13.52 11.23
C MET A 46 20.22 -12.12 10.65
N ALA A 47 19.19 -11.27 10.67
CA ALA A 47 19.17 -9.97 10.00
C ALA A 47 20.29 -9.01 10.46
N ARG A 48 20.67 -9.03 11.75
CA ARG A 48 21.81 -8.24 12.27
C ARG A 48 23.15 -8.63 11.67
N SER A 49 23.28 -9.89 11.30
CA SER A 49 24.54 -10.52 10.93
C SER A 49 24.65 -10.81 9.44
N ARG A 50 23.60 -10.53 8.66
CA ARG A 50 23.53 -10.81 7.22
C ARG A 50 23.54 -9.53 6.39
N ALA A 51 24.45 -9.43 5.43
CA ALA A 51 24.39 -8.40 4.40
C ALA A 51 23.31 -8.77 3.37
N TRP A 52 22.53 -7.78 2.95
CA TRP A 52 21.39 -7.95 2.05
C TRP A 52 21.82 -7.73 0.59
N ARG A 53 21.24 -8.50 -0.34
CA ARG A 53 21.60 -8.44 -1.77
C ARG A 53 20.73 -7.44 -2.53
N TRP A 54 19.46 -7.35 -2.16
CA TRP A 54 18.39 -6.73 -2.97
C TRP A 54 17.81 -5.46 -2.33
N GLY A 55 18.22 -5.12 -1.12
CA GLY A 55 17.71 -3.97 -0.39
C GLY A 55 18.51 -3.75 0.89
N GLU A 56 18.01 -2.87 1.74
CA GLU A 56 18.48 -2.64 3.11
C GLU A 56 17.27 -2.28 3.99
N GLU A 57 17.41 -2.45 5.30
CA GLU A 57 16.37 -2.14 6.29
C GLU A 57 16.93 -1.29 7.44
N GLY A 58 16.07 -0.52 8.11
CA GLY A 58 16.45 0.24 9.30
C GLY A 58 15.35 1.16 9.83
N ILE A 59 15.40 1.47 11.12
CA ILE A 59 14.39 2.32 11.78
C ILE A 59 14.55 3.79 11.35
N ALA A 60 13.46 4.39 10.90
CA ALA A 60 13.41 5.78 10.42
C ALA A 60 14.46 6.08 9.33
N GLY A 61 14.74 5.10 8.47
CA GLY A 61 15.86 5.15 7.54
C GLY A 61 15.65 6.06 6.32
N ILE A 62 16.73 6.70 5.87
CA ILE A 62 16.81 7.42 4.60
C ILE A 62 17.94 6.87 3.73
N CYS A 63 17.80 6.97 2.41
CA CYS A 63 18.88 6.69 1.47
C CYS A 63 18.73 7.51 0.19
N ASP A 64 19.77 7.47 -0.66
CA ASP A 64 19.65 7.99 -2.02
C ASP A 64 18.74 7.09 -2.88
N ASP A 65 18.31 7.60 -4.03
CA ASP A 65 17.40 6.97 -4.99
C ASP A 65 17.92 5.65 -5.60
N LYS A 66 19.20 5.32 -5.35
CA LYS A 66 19.83 4.04 -5.72
C LYS A 66 20.24 3.20 -4.51
N GLN A 67 19.89 3.64 -3.30
CA GLN A 67 20.23 3.01 -2.02
C GLN A 67 21.72 2.61 -1.98
N ARG A 68 22.61 3.54 -2.32
CA ARG A 68 24.05 3.37 -2.21
C ARG A 68 24.51 3.66 -0.80
N LEU A 69 24.05 4.76 -0.22
CA LEU A 69 24.29 5.13 1.18
C LEU A 69 22.97 5.20 1.93
N CYS A 70 22.89 4.47 3.04
CA CYS A 70 21.78 4.47 3.97
C CYS A 70 22.19 5.18 5.25
N PHE A 71 21.20 5.79 5.91
CA PHE A 71 21.29 6.30 7.27
C PHE A 71 20.03 5.89 8.04
N ALA A 72 20.17 5.41 9.27
CA ALA A 72 19.04 5.03 10.12
C ALA A 72 19.40 5.10 11.60
N LEU A 73 18.39 4.94 12.46
CA LEU A 73 18.54 4.92 13.90
C LEU A 73 18.80 3.50 14.42
N ALA A 74 19.72 3.37 15.37
CA ALA A 74 19.82 2.21 16.26
C ALA A 74 19.81 2.67 17.73
N LEU A 75 19.25 1.85 18.62
CA LEU A 75 19.10 2.16 20.05
C LEU A 75 19.49 0.95 20.92
N TRP A 76 19.90 1.22 22.17
CA TRP A 76 20.02 0.18 23.20
C TRP A 76 19.74 0.72 24.60
N ASN A 77 18.67 0.23 25.22
CA ASN A 77 18.23 0.58 26.58
C ASN A 77 19.09 -0.01 27.71
N LYS A 78 20.29 -0.52 27.41
CA LYS A 78 21.19 -1.26 28.33
C LYS A 78 20.65 -2.62 28.82
N ARG A 79 19.52 -3.09 28.28
CA ARG A 79 18.85 -4.32 28.72
C ARG A 79 18.57 -5.29 27.59
N ASP A 80 18.23 -4.78 26.41
CA ASP A 80 17.90 -5.63 25.27
C ASP A 80 19.08 -6.55 24.91
N PRO A 81 18.80 -7.80 24.48
CA PRO A 81 19.83 -8.75 24.08
C PRO A 81 20.49 -8.40 22.74
N ILE A 82 19.94 -7.42 22.01
CA ILE A 82 20.36 -6.98 20.69
C ILE A 82 20.21 -5.46 20.58
N LEU A 83 20.96 -4.83 19.67
CA LEU A 83 20.70 -3.43 19.30
C LEU A 83 19.36 -3.36 18.56
N LYS A 84 18.53 -2.38 18.93
CA LYS A 84 17.29 -2.07 18.23
C LYS A 84 17.60 -1.23 16.99
N GLU A 85 18.07 -1.88 15.93
CA GLU A 85 18.40 -1.26 14.63
C GLU A 85 17.38 -1.59 13.52
N ARG A 86 16.37 -2.42 13.84
CA ARG A 86 15.28 -2.86 12.97
C ARG A 86 14.04 -3.18 13.80
N PHE A 87 12.87 -3.09 13.19
CA PHE A 87 11.61 -3.45 13.85
C PHE A 87 11.45 -4.97 13.98
N PHE A 88 11.00 -5.40 15.15
CA PHE A 88 10.65 -6.79 15.40
C PHE A 88 9.19 -7.08 15.04
N GLY A 89 8.93 -8.33 14.68
CA GLY A 89 7.59 -8.86 14.53
C GLY A 89 7.59 -10.34 14.24
N LEU A 90 6.41 -10.87 13.97
CA LEU A 90 6.13 -12.30 13.85
C LEU A 90 6.14 -12.74 12.39
N THR A 91 6.55 -13.98 12.15
CA THR A 91 6.30 -14.64 10.86
C THR A 91 4.86 -15.14 10.77
N ASN A 92 4.43 -15.47 9.56
CA ASN A 92 3.15 -16.14 9.27
C ASN A 92 2.80 -17.32 10.20
N GLN A 93 3.80 -18.08 10.66
CA GLN A 93 3.59 -19.25 11.53
C GLN A 93 3.61 -18.91 13.03
N GLN A 94 4.13 -17.73 13.39
CA GLN A 94 4.28 -17.29 14.77
C GLN A 94 3.07 -16.49 15.25
N GLY A 95 2.46 -15.68 14.37
CA GLY A 95 1.23 -14.98 14.68
C GLY A 95 0.03 -15.91 14.62
N ASN A 96 -0.96 -15.69 15.50
CA ASN A 96 -2.24 -16.38 15.38
C ASN A 96 -3.00 -15.90 14.14
N HIS A 97 -2.79 -14.67 13.67
CA HIS A 97 -3.42 -14.12 12.47
C HIS A 97 -2.49 -13.98 11.26
N GLY A 98 -1.19 -13.79 11.42
CA GLY A 98 -0.26 -13.83 10.29
C GLY A 98 1.10 -13.27 10.65
N GLU A 99 1.82 -12.75 9.65
CA GLU A 99 2.89 -11.80 9.91
C GLU A 99 2.37 -10.52 10.55
N ASP A 100 3.12 -9.97 11.50
CA ASP A 100 2.59 -8.92 12.38
C ASP A 100 3.74 -8.16 13.06
N VAL A 101 3.81 -6.85 12.85
CA VAL A 101 4.84 -6.00 13.46
C VAL A 101 4.53 -5.71 14.92
N LYS A 102 5.46 -6.02 15.83
CA LYS A 102 5.25 -5.88 17.28
C LYS A 102 5.90 -4.64 17.86
N GLU A 103 5.90 -3.55 17.12
CA GLU A 103 6.57 -2.30 17.44
C GLU A 103 5.59 -1.12 17.33
N LEU A 104 5.81 -0.08 18.13
CA LEU A 104 4.97 1.12 18.08
C LEU A 104 5.73 2.29 17.45
N TYR A 105 5.34 2.64 16.23
CA TYR A 105 5.98 3.67 15.44
C TYR A 105 4.95 4.45 14.61
N TYR A 106 5.26 5.70 14.24
CA TYR A 106 4.27 6.61 13.65
C TYR A 106 4.88 7.59 12.65
N TYR A 107 4.26 7.71 11.48
CA TYR A 107 4.62 8.69 10.45
C TYR A 107 3.85 9.98 10.67
N LEU A 108 4.52 11.01 11.20
CA LEU A 108 3.87 12.22 11.68
C LEU A 108 3.83 13.33 10.63
N ASP A 109 4.88 13.44 9.82
CA ASP A 109 4.99 14.50 8.83
C ASP A 109 5.97 14.14 7.71
N ALA A 110 5.71 14.63 6.51
CA ALA A 110 6.62 14.58 5.38
C ALA A 110 6.18 15.55 4.28
N THR A 111 7.12 16.13 3.54
CA THR A 111 6.81 16.88 2.31
C THR A 111 7.09 16.05 1.05
N PRO A 112 6.45 16.31 -0.10
CA PRO A 112 6.64 15.55 -1.34
C PRO A 112 8.09 15.36 -1.78
N THR A 113 8.94 16.37 -1.54
CA THR A 113 10.37 16.33 -1.86
C THR A 113 11.24 15.78 -0.72
N HIS A 114 10.63 15.30 0.36
CA HIS A 114 11.32 14.88 1.58
C HIS A 114 12.22 16.00 2.15
N SER A 115 11.86 17.27 1.91
CA SER A 115 12.60 18.45 2.40
C SER A 115 12.43 18.63 3.91
N TYR A 116 11.32 18.13 4.45
CA TYR A 116 11.09 17.91 5.87
C TYR A 116 10.43 16.54 6.07
N MET A 117 10.85 15.80 7.09
CA MET A 117 10.23 14.53 7.48
C MET A 117 10.30 14.36 9.00
N LYS A 118 9.27 13.75 9.60
CA LYS A 118 9.19 13.47 11.03
C LYS A 118 8.51 12.12 11.29
N MET A 119 9.17 11.30 12.08
CA MET A 119 8.71 9.99 12.53
C MET A 119 8.93 9.86 14.05
N LEU A 120 8.07 9.11 14.72
CA LEU A 120 8.16 8.79 16.14
C LEU A 120 8.27 7.28 16.34
N TYR A 121 9.28 6.84 17.10
CA TYR A 121 9.39 5.47 17.62
C TYR A 121 9.20 5.44 19.13
N LYS A 122 8.40 4.51 19.66
CA LYS A 122 8.23 4.32 21.11
C LYS A 122 9.06 3.13 21.58
N TYR A 123 10.14 3.42 22.31
CA TYR A 123 11.11 2.41 22.73
C TYR A 123 11.07 2.15 24.24
N PRO A 124 10.78 0.93 24.72
CA PRO A 124 10.75 0.61 26.14
C PRO A 124 12.09 0.76 26.87
N GLN A 125 12.05 1.18 28.13
CA GLN A 125 13.22 1.20 29.03
C GLN A 125 13.53 -0.17 29.65
N HIS A 126 12.53 -1.05 29.67
CA HIS A 126 12.68 -2.46 30.05
C HIS A 126 13.13 -3.29 28.84
N GLU A 127 13.68 -4.48 29.10
CA GLU A 127 14.00 -5.43 28.04
C GLU A 127 12.76 -5.69 27.19
N PHE A 128 12.91 -5.57 25.87
CA PHE A 128 11.83 -5.76 24.92
C PHE A 128 11.31 -7.22 24.96
N PRO A 129 9.99 -7.46 25.02
CA PRO A 129 9.41 -8.76 25.38
C PRO A 129 9.32 -9.74 24.19
N TYR A 130 10.43 -9.95 23.47
CA TYR A 130 10.47 -10.77 22.25
C TYR A 130 9.87 -12.16 22.43
N GLU A 131 10.34 -12.91 23.45
CA GLU A 131 9.95 -14.31 23.64
C GLU A 131 8.50 -14.44 24.14
N GLN A 132 8.03 -13.46 24.92
CA GLN A 132 6.63 -13.40 25.36
C GLN A 132 5.70 -13.17 24.17
N LEU A 133 6.02 -12.22 23.30
CA LEU A 133 5.23 -11.93 22.09
C LEU A 133 5.12 -13.15 21.18
N VAL A 134 6.22 -13.87 20.95
CA VAL A 134 6.21 -15.10 20.15
C VAL A 134 5.39 -16.20 20.84
N ARG A 135 5.61 -16.43 22.14
CA ARG A 135 4.96 -17.53 22.88
C ARG A 135 3.45 -17.34 22.99
N GLU A 136 3.00 -16.16 23.37
CA GLU A 136 1.58 -15.89 23.60
C GLU A 136 0.80 -15.95 22.28
N ASN A 137 1.31 -15.36 21.20
CA ASN A 137 0.64 -15.44 19.90
C ASN A 137 0.60 -16.88 19.36
N ALA A 138 1.67 -17.67 19.51
CA ALA A 138 1.68 -19.07 19.10
C ALA A 138 0.70 -19.96 19.90
N GLN A 139 0.28 -19.56 21.11
CA GLN A 139 -0.70 -20.27 21.91
C GLN A 139 -2.15 -19.85 21.62
N ARG A 140 -2.35 -18.71 20.96
CA ARG A 140 -3.67 -18.21 20.61
C ARG A 140 -4.24 -18.92 19.41
N THR A 141 -5.56 -19.05 19.43
CA THR A 141 -6.35 -19.55 18.30
C THR A 141 -6.75 -18.41 17.36
N LYS A 142 -7.22 -18.74 16.15
CA LYS A 142 -7.81 -17.76 15.21
C LYS A 142 -9.08 -17.08 15.75
N GLN A 143 -9.64 -17.55 16.87
CA GLN A 143 -10.82 -16.96 17.51
C GLN A 143 -10.46 -15.91 18.56
N GLN A 144 -9.18 -15.77 18.89
CA GLN A 144 -8.67 -14.77 19.82
C GLN A 144 -8.05 -13.63 19.03
N GLU A 145 -8.12 -12.40 19.56
CA GLU A 145 -7.41 -11.26 18.99
C GLU A 145 -5.90 -11.50 19.00
N GLU A 146 -5.14 -10.72 18.24
CA GLU A 146 -3.68 -10.70 18.31
C GLU A 146 -3.21 -10.23 19.70
N TYR A 147 -2.03 -10.70 20.13
CA TYR A 147 -1.38 -10.21 21.35
C TYR A 147 -0.34 -9.17 20.98
N GLU A 148 -0.61 -7.92 21.31
CA GLU A 148 0.21 -6.78 20.92
C GLU A 148 1.25 -6.38 21.97
N LEU A 149 2.24 -5.58 21.56
CA LEU A 149 3.25 -5.03 22.48
C LEU A 149 2.60 -4.28 23.65
N ILE A 150 1.50 -3.56 23.39
CA ILE A 150 0.76 -2.82 24.43
C ILE A 150 0.13 -3.74 25.48
N ASP A 151 -0.25 -4.97 25.10
CA ASP A 151 -0.90 -5.93 25.98
C ASP A 151 0.08 -6.56 27.00
N THR A 152 1.38 -6.48 26.73
CA THR A 152 2.43 -6.93 27.67
C THR A 152 2.48 -6.10 28.95
N GLY A 153 1.85 -4.92 28.94
CA GLY A 153 1.89 -3.96 30.04
C GLY A 153 3.20 -3.17 30.13
N ILE A 154 4.11 -3.31 29.16
CA ILE A 154 5.42 -2.64 29.18
C ILE A 154 5.33 -1.10 29.17
N PHE A 155 4.19 -0.55 28.77
CA PHE A 155 3.92 0.89 28.76
C PHE A 155 3.05 1.37 29.94
N ASN A 156 2.62 0.50 30.86
CA ASN A 156 1.67 0.86 31.92
C ASN A 156 2.24 1.86 32.93
N ASP A 157 3.55 1.80 33.19
CA ASP A 157 4.24 2.65 34.17
C ASP A 157 4.98 3.83 33.52
N ASP A 158 4.69 4.15 32.26
CA ASP A 158 5.36 5.21 31.48
C ASP A 158 6.88 5.06 31.33
N LYS A 159 7.40 3.83 31.50
CA LYS A 159 8.83 3.50 31.37
C LYS A 159 9.25 3.24 29.93
N TYR A 160 9.15 4.28 29.10
CA TYR A 160 9.57 4.25 27.71
C TYR A 160 10.15 5.59 27.26
N PHE A 161 10.77 5.57 26.09
CA PHE A 161 11.24 6.75 25.38
C PHE A 161 10.34 7.02 24.18
N ASP A 162 9.92 8.27 24.00
CA ASP A 162 9.47 8.75 22.69
C ASP A 162 10.70 9.27 21.94
N VAL A 163 11.03 8.61 20.83
CA VAL A 163 12.20 8.94 20.00
C VAL A 163 11.72 9.55 18.70
N PHE A 164 11.79 10.88 18.62
CA PHE A 164 11.49 11.61 17.38
C PHE A 164 12.73 11.65 16.50
N VAL A 165 12.59 11.18 15.26
CA VAL A 165 13.61 11.31 14.22
C VAL A 165 13.09 12.27 13.16
N GLU A 166 13.82 13.36 12.99
CA GLU A 166 13.46 14.41 12.05
C GLU A 166 14.60 14.66 11.05
N TYR A 167 14.23 14.88 9.80
CA TYR A 167 15.13 15.25 8.71
C TYR A 167 14.72 16.59 8.10
N ALA A 168 15.70 17.44 7.83
CA ALA A 168 15.50 18.76 7.24
C ALA A 168 16.59 19.02 6.20
N LYS A 169 16.22 19.24 4.93
CA LYS A 169 17.20 19.47 3.86
C LYS A 169 17.60 20.95 3.77
N ALA A 170 18.88 21.26 3.92
CA ALA A 170 19.38 22.58 3.57
C ALA A 170 19.44 22.76 2.03
N ASP A 171 19.81 21.70 1.32
CA ASP A 171 19.85 21.59 -0.15
C ASP A 171 19.67 20.12 -0.59
N MET A 172 19.72 19.84 -1.90
CA MET A 172 19.53 18.51 -2.50
C MET A 172 20.48 17.44 -1.94
N ASP A 173 21.74 17.81 -1.68
CA ASP A 173 22.78 16.95 -1.10
C ASP A 173 23.30 17.54 0.23
N ASP A 174 22.41 18.08 1.07
CA ASP A 174 22.71 18.59 2.41
C ASP A 174 21.52 18.39 3.36
N ILE A 175 21.67 17.48 4.33
CA ILE A 175 20.58 16.98 5.18
C ILE A 175 20.96 17.13 6.65
N LEU A 176 20.16 17.92 7.37
CA LEU A 176 20.20 18.06 8.81
C LEU A 176 19.36 16.96 9.44
N ILE A 177 19.88 16.35 10.50
CA ILE A 177 19.28 15.22 11.19
C ILE A 177 19.17 15.59 12.66
N LYS A 178 17.97 15.47 13.22
CA LYS A 178 17.70 15.80 14.62
C LYS A 178 16.96 14.64 15.26
N ILE A 179 17.56 14.07 16.32
CA ILE A 179 16.99 12.97 17.09
C ILE A 179 16.68 13.52 18.47
N THR A 180 15.40 13.56 18.84
CA THR A 180 14.96 14.06 20.16
C THR A 180 14.33 12.92 20.94
N ILE A 181 14.94 12.58 22.08
CA ILE A 181 14.52 11.51 22.96
C ILE A 181 13.83 12.14 24.17
N HIS A 182 12.54 11.88 24.33
CA HIS A 182 11.82 12.21 25.55
C HIS A 182 11.73 10.98 26.45
N ASN A 183 12.11 11.13 27.71
CA ASN A 183 11.88 10.12 28.73
C ASN A 183 10.50 10.36 29.35
N ARG A 184 9.59 9.39 29.24
CA ARG A 184 8.24 9.49 29.81
C ARG A 184 8.16 9.04 31.26
N SER A 185 9.21 8.39 31.75
CA SER A 185 9.33 7.95 33.13
C SER A 185 9.64 9.11 34.07
N SER A 186 9.22 8.96 35.33
CA SER A 186 9.60 9.82 36.45
C SER A 186 11.01 9.52 36.99
N GLU A 187 11.74 8.58 36.39
CA GLU A 187 13.12 8.24 36.72
C GLU A 187 14.06 8.55 35.55
N ASN A 188 15.29 8.98 35.85
CA ASN A 188 16.34 9.11 34.84
C ASN A 188 16.63 7.74 34.21
N ALA A 189 16.81 7.69 32.90
CA ALA A 189 17.07 6.43 32.19
C ALA A 189 18.26 6.56 31.25
N ALA A 190 19.14 5.56 31.27
CA ALA A 190 20.30 5.47 30.39
C ALA A 190 19.89 4.87 29.03
N LEU A 191 20.50 5.36 27.96
CA LEU A 191 20.23 4.92 26.60
C LEU A 191 21.48 5.11 25.75
N HIS A 192 21.83 4.10 24.96
CA HIS A 192 22.70 4.34 23.80
C HIS A 192 21.84 4.74 22.60
N VAL A 193 22.21 5.85 21.97
CA VAL A 193 21.64 6.30 20.70
C VAL A 193 22.73 6.20 19.65
N LEU A 194 22.49 5.40 18.61
CA LEU A 194 23.47 5.04 17.60
C LEU A 194 22.96 5.40 16.20
N PRO A 195 22.97 6.68 15.79
CA PRO A 195 22.72 7.04 14.40
C PRO A 195 23.79 6.39 13.52
N THR A 196 23.34 5.64 12.53
CA THR A 196 24.18 4.67 11.79
C THR A 196 24.11 4.97 10.30
N ALA A 197 25.28 5.06 9.65
CA ALA A 197 25.42 5.15 8.21
C ALA A 197 26.07 3.87 7.65
N TRP A 198 25.63 3.40 6.49
CA TRP A 198 26.24 2.24 5.83
C TRP A 198 26.01 2.24 4.33
N PHE A 199 26.93 1.62 3.60
CA PHE A 199 26.74 1.35 2.19
C PHE A 199 25.99 0.03 1.99
N LYS A 200 25.04 0.00 1.05
CA LYS A 200 24.44 -1.26 0.60
C LYS A 200 25.53 -2.16 0.04
N ASN A 201 25.57 -3.42 0.45
CA ASN A 201 26.62 -4.33 0.00
C ASN A 201 26.44 -4.66 -1.49
N THR A 202 27.38 -4.23 -2.33
CA THR A 202 27.42 -4.59 -3.76
C THR A 202 28.68 -5.36 -4.16
N TRP A 203 29.69 -5.42 -3.29
CA TRP A 203 31.02 -5.97 -3.58
C TRP A 203 31.15 -7.46 -3.23
N SER A 204 30.32 -8.00 -2.33
CA SER A 204 30.46 -9.40 -1.89
C SER A 204 29.92 -10.44 -2.90
N TRP A 205 29.29 -10.00 -3.99
CA TRP A 205 28.50 -10.88 -4.89
C TRP A 205 29.26 -11.34 -6.14
N GLY A 206 30.48 -10.85 -6.39
CA GLY A 206 31.29 -11.23 -7.55
C GLY A 206 30.83 -10.62 -8.88
N ARG A 207 30.11 -9.49 -8.82
CA ARG A 207 29.66 -8.72 -9.99
C ARG A 207 30.33 -7.34 -10.10
N HIS A 208 30.82 -6.83 -8.98
CA HIS A 208 31.51 -5.55 -8.87
C HIS A 208 32.61 -5.68 -7.80
N ASP A 209 33.77 -5.09 -8.03
CA ASP A 209 34.91 -5.16 -7.11
C ASP A 209 35.11 -3.87 -6.30
N TYR A 210 34.32 -2.83 -6.59
CA TYR A 210 34.40 -1.56 -5.88
C TYR A 210 33.78 -1.69 -4.49
N LYS A 211 34.62 -1.52 -3.45
CA LYS A 211 34.20 -1.43 -2.06
C LYS A 211 34.31 0.04 -1.59
N PRO A 212 33.20 0.69 -1.22
CA PRO A 212 33.23 2.03 -0.66
C PRO A 212 33.73 2.02 0.79
N GLU A 213 34.19 3.17 1.27
CA GLU A 213 34.78 3.31 2.61
C GLU A 213 34.27 4.57 3.30
N MET A 214 34.00 4.46 4.60
CA MET A 214 33.89 5.57 5.53
C MET A 214 35.07 5.52 6.50
N GLN A 215 35.58 6.68 6.88
CA GLN A 215 36.72 6.79 7.81
C GLN A 215 36.57 8.01 8.72
N GLN A 216 37.12 7.92 9.92
CA GLN A 216 37.21 9.09 10.81
C GLN A 216 38.22 10.11 10.24
N LEU A 217 37.79 11.37 10.06
CA LEU A 217 38.66 12.45 9.59
C LEU A 217 39.15 13.36 10.74
N SER A 218 38.28 13.61 11.72
CA SER A 218 38.56 14.36 12.94
C SER A 218 37.62 13.89 14.05
N GLU A 219 37.67 14.42 15.28
CA GLU A 219 36.84 13.94 16.41
C GLU A 219 35.34 13.84 16.10
N ASN A 220 34.80 14.76 15.29
CA ASN A 220 33.36 14.91 15.03
C ASN A 220 32.98 14.81 13.53
N ILE A 221 33.88 14.28 12.69
CA ILE A 221 33.70 14.22 11.23
C ILE A 221 34.07 12.84 10.71
N ILE A 222 33.12 12.20 10.03
CA ILE A 222 33.32 10.98 9.24
C ILE A 222 33.36 11.36 7.76
N GLY A 223 34.41 10.95 7.06
CA GLY A 223 34.54 11.04 5.62
C GLY A 223 33.83 9.88 4.94
N ILE A 224 33.14 10.16 3.84
CA ILE A 224 32.36 9.21 3.03
C ILE A 224 32.98 9.16 1.64
N GLN A 225 33.46 7.99 1.22
CA GLN A 225 34.07 7.80 -0.10
C GLN A 225 33.27 6.78 -0.93
N HIS A 226 32.63 7.28 -1.99
CA HIS A 226 31.91 6.44 -2.96
C HIS A 226 31.98 7.04 -4.38
N GLU A 227 32.31 6.24 -5.40
CA GLU A 227 32.59 6.72 -6.78
C GLU A 227 31.44 7.48 -7.48
N ARG A 228 30.19 7.22 -7.07
CA ARG A 228 28.96 7.81 -7.66
C ARG A 228 28.09 8.60 -6.68
N LEU A 229 28.60 8.91 -5.48
CA LEU A 229 27.86 9.73 -4.52
C LEU A 229 28.53 11.09 -4.36
N ASN A 230 27.69 12.11 -4.20
CA ASN A 230 28.15 13.46 -3.91
C ASN A 230 28.37 13.67 -2.40
N MET A 231 27.69 12.89 -1.54
CA MET A 231 27.87 12.97 -0.09
C MET A 231 29.29 12.60 0.30
N GLN A 232 29.95 13.49 1.03
CA GLN A 232 31.36 13.35 1.41
C GLN A 232 31.57 13.36 2.92
N TYR A 233 30.63 13.91 3.70
CA TYR A 233 30.81 14.11 5.13
C TYR A 233 29.56 13.76 5.92
N LEU A 234 29.77 13.11 7.06
CA LEU A 234 28.82 13.01 8.17
C LEU A 234 29.41 13.74 9.37
N TYR A 235 28.78 14.85 9.74
CA TYR A 235 29.09 15.63 10.94
C TYR A 235 28.19 15.21 12.08
N PHE A 236 28.73 15.18 13.30
CA PHE A 236 27.98 14.86 14.52
C PHE A 236 28.45 15.74 15.69
N GLU A 237 27.60 15.94 16.69
CA GLU A 237 27.94 16.79 17.85
C GLU A 237 28.91 16.10 18.82
N GLU A 238 29.54 16.90 19.69
CA GLU A 238 30.40 16.37 20.76
C GLU A 238 29.67 15.36 21.66
N GLY A 239 30.42 14.41 22.20
CA GLY A 239 29.90 13.36 23.08
C GLY A 239 29.58 12.03 22.39
N GLY A 240 29.62 11.99 21.05
CA GLY A 240 29.51 10.77 20.26
C GLY A 240 30.86 10.06 20.05
N VAL A 241 30.87 8.73 20.04
CA VAL A 241 32.04 7.91 19.71
C VAL A 241 31.77 7.13 18.43
N SER A 242 32.59 7.31 17.40
CA SER A 242 32.43 6.59 16.14
C SER A 242 32.94 5.15 16.21
N LEU A 243 32.10 4.21 15.82
CA LEU A 243 32.36 2.77 15.81
C LEU A 243 32.21 2.24 14.39
N PHE A 244 33.26 1.62 13.86
CA PHE A 244 33.31 1.18 12.47
C PHE A 244 33.29 -0.34 12.37
N CYS A 245 32.54 -0.85 11.39
CA CYS A 245 32.61 -2.23 10.93
C CYS A 245 32.30 -2.30 9.44
N GLU A 246 32.11 -3.50 8.90
CA GLU A 246 31.73 -3.71 7.51
C GLU A 246 30.27 -4.13 7.42
N ASN A 247 29.54 -3.64 6.41
CA ASN A 247 28.26 -4.23 6.02
C ASN A 247 28.48 -5.55 5.25
N GLU A 248 29.15 -6.51 5.88
CA GLU A 248 29.46 -7.83 5.35
C GLU A 248 28.92 -8.93 6.28
N THR A 249 28.43 -10.02 5.70
CA THR A 249 27.84 -11.13 6.44
C THR A 249 28.83 -11.75 7.43
N ASN A 250 28.40 -11.93 8.68
CA ASN A 250 29.15 -12.65 9.72
C ASN A 250 29.08 -14.17 9.48
N ASN A 251 29.94 -14.67 8.59
CA ASN A 251 29.96 -16.09 8.24
C ASN A 251 30.35 -16.99 9.42
N ARG A 252 31.14 -16.50 10.38
CA ARG A 252 31.50 -17.26 11.58
C ARG A 252 30.25 -17.56 12.43
N ARG A 253 29.38 -16.57 12.60
CA ARG A 253 28.14 -16.72 13.34
C ARG A 253 27.11 -17.56 12.58
N LEU A 254 26.88 -17.25 11.29
CA LEU A 254 25.75 -17.82 10.54
C LEU A 254 26.06 -19.17 9.88
N TYR A 255 27.31 -19.39 9.47
CA TYR A 255 27.69 -20.56 8.66
C TYR A 255 28.86 -21.35 9.26
N HIS A 256 29.37 -20.94 10.43
CA HIS A 256 30.48 -21.57 11.12
C HIS A 256 31.76 -21.66 10.27
N THR A 257 32.02 -20.64 9.44
CA THR A 257 33.25 -20.53 8.65
C THR A 257 34.06 -19.29 9.04
N ASP A 258 35.39 -19.41 9.05
CA ASP A 258 36.31 -18.30 9.35
C ASP A 258 36.60 -17.40 8.13
N THR A 259 35.72 -17.43 7.12
CA THR A 259 35.86 -16.64 5.89
C THR A 259 35.20 -15.28 6.03
N GLY A 260 35.91 -14.20 5.66
CA GLY A 260 35.36 -12.84 5.62
C GLY A 260 36.12 -11.86 6.54
N THR A 261 35.52 -10.71 6.77
CA THR A 261 36.07 -9.65 7.63
C THR A 261 36.14 -10.05 9.12
N LEU A 262 37.08 -9.45 9.85
CA LEU A 262 37.13 -9.51 11.32
C LEU A 262 36.09 -8.61 12.00
N TYR A 263 35.53 -7.65 11.25
CA TYR A 263 34.59 -6.64 11.73
C TYR A 263 33.27 -6.74 10.95
N PRO A 264 32.48 -7.80 11.11
CA PRO A 264 31.27 -8.04 10.32
C PRO A 264 30.13 -7.05 10.67
N LYS A 265 28.99 -7.18 9.98
CA LYS A 265 27.82 -6.28 10.08
C LYS A 265 27.28 -6.08 11.51
N ASP A 266 27.34 -7.13 12.32
CA ASP A 266 26.94 -7.14 13.74
C ASP A 266 28.09 -6.76 14.69
N GLY A 267 29.24 -6.33 14.17
CA GLY A 267 30.43 -6.00 14.95
C GLY A 267 30.20 -4.89 15.98
N ILE A 268 29.40 -3.87 15.63
CA ILE A 268 29.00 -2.79 16.54
C ILE A 268 28.06 -3.34 17.65
N ASN A 269 27.13 -4.23 17.29
CA ASN A 269 26.24 -4.89 18.27
C ASN A 269 27.06 -5.68 19.31
N ASP A 270 27.99 -6.51 18.87
CA ASP A 270 28.82 -7.34 19.74
C ASP A 270 29.81 -6.50 20.58
N TYR A 271 30.26 -5.37 20.06
CA TYR A 271 31.11 -4.44 20.80
C TYR A 271 30.35 -3.77 21.95
N ILE A 272 29.17 -3.21 21.68
CA ILE A 272 28.36 -2.50 22.68
C ILE A 272 27.80 -3.45 23.75
N ILE A 273 27.18 -4.57 23.33
CA ILE A 273 26.43 -5.44 24.24
C ILE A 273 27.34 -6.47 24.93
N HIS A 274 28.38 -6.93 24.24
CA HIS A 274 29.23 -8.02 24.72
C HIS A 274 30.70 -7.62 24.96
N ALA A 275 31.05 -6.34 24.82
CA ALA A 275 32.40 -5.81 25.00
C ALA A 275 33.47 -6.57 24.18
N ARG A 276 33.10 -7.08 23.00
CA ARG A 276 34.01 -7.82 22.11
C ARG A 276 34.79 -6.87 21.22
N SER A 277 36.03 -7.20 20.88
CA SER A 277 36.86 -6.44 19.93
C SER A 277 36.43 -6.67 18.47
N THR A 278 35.19 -6.29 18.12
CA THR A 278 34.55 -6.55 16.82
C THR A 278 34.29 -5.28 16.00
N VAL A 279 34.81 -4.13 16.44
CA VAL A 279 34.88 -2.88 15.66
C VAL A 279 36.30 -2.65 15.18
N ASN A 280 36.45 -1.98 14.03
CA ASN A 280 37.74 -1.75 13.40
C ASN A 280 38.54 -0.66 14.15
N PRO A 281 39.69 -0.99 14.77
CA PRO A 281 40.52 0.00 15.49
C PRO A 281 41.18 1.03 14.56
N GLU A 282 41.24 0.77 13.26
CA GLU A 282 41.71 1.75 12.27
C GLU A 282 40.64 2.82 11.94
N GLN A 283 39.47 2.77 12.58
CA GLN A 283 38.38 3.74 12.42
C GLN A 283 37.94 3.93 10.97
N LYS A 284 37.80 2.81 10.26
CA LYS A 284 37.33 2.75 8.87
C LYS A 284 36.46 1.52 8.60
N GLY A 285 35.58 1.60 7.60
CA GLY A 285 34.76 0.47 7.15
C GLY A 285 33.58 0.92 6.28
N SER A 286 32.74 -0.02 5.86
CA SER A 286 31.54 0.26 5.07
C SER A 286 30.27 0.51 5.90
N LYS A 287 30.33 0.38 7.23
CA LYS A 287 29.28 0.71 8.20
C LYS A 287 29.89 1.45 9.39
N VAL A 288 29.23 2.51 9.85
CA VAL A 288 29.64 3.31 11.01
C VAL A 288 28.43 3.71 11.84
N ALA A 289 28.56 3.66 13.15
CA ALA A 289 27.60 4.25 14.08
C ALA A 289 28.31 5.27 14.97
N VAL A 290 27.60 6.36 15.31
CA VAL A 290 28.05 7.31 16.32
C VAL A 290 27.36 6.97 17.64
N ASP A 291 28.06 6.37 18.58
CA ASP A 291 27.51 5.96 19.86
C ASP A 291 27.45 7.13 20.85
N TYR A 292 26.24 7.52 21.24
CA TYR A 292 25.97 8.44 22.33
C TYR A 292 25.44 7.67 23.54
N ASP A 293 26.28 7.46 24.55
CA ASP A 293 25.88 6.90 25.85
C ASP A 293 25.35 8.02 26.76
N ILE A 294 24.03 8.18 26.80
CA ILE A 294 23.38 9.30 27.47
C ILE A 294 22.53 8.84 28.65
N VAL A 295 22.28 9.77 29.58
CA VAL A 295 21.24 9.67 30.59
C VAL A 295 20.19 10.72 30.29
N VAL A 296 18.97 10.29 29.95
CA VAL A 296 17.85 11.19 29.70
C VAL A 296 17.16 11.47 31.04
N PRO A 297 17.07 12.75 31.48
CA PRO A 297 16.44 13.10 32.74
C PRO A 297 14.98 12.63 32.81
N ALA A 298 14.49 12.30 34.00
CA ALA A 298 13.08 12.03 34.28
C ALA A 298 12.19 13.12 33.67
N GLU A 299 11.15 12.73 32.93
CA GLU A 299 10.20 13.62 32.23
C GLU A 299 10.87 14.67 31.31
N GLY A 300 12.17 14.53 31.06
CA GLY A 300 12.99 15.44 30.30
C GLY A 300 13.26 14.93 28.89
N SER A 301 14.15 15.64 28.19
CA SER A 301 14.57 15.26 26.86
C SER A 301 16.05 15.49 26.62
N HIS A 302 16.58 14.76 25.65
CA HIS A 302 17.92 14.96 25.10
C HIS A 302 17.83 15.02 23.57
N THR A 303 18.58 15.93 22.95
CA THR A 303 18.59 16.12 21.50
C THR A 303 19.99 15.92 20.96
N ILE A 304 20.11 15.12 19.91
CA ILE A 304 21.34 14.87 19.16
C ILE A 304 21.17 15.42 17.75
N ARG A 305 22.16 16.16 17.26
CA ARG A 305 22.19 16.70 15.89
C ARG A 305 23.31 16.10 15.06
N LEU A 306 23.01 15.81 13.81
CA LEU A 306 23.96 15.36 12.79
C LEU A 306 23.68 16.08 11.47
N ARG A 307 24.65 16.05 10.55
CA ARG A 307 24.48 16.59 9.20
C ARG A 307 25.23 15.76 8.16
N LEU A 308 24.52 15.31 7.13
CA LEU A 308 25.08 14.70 5.92
C LEU A 308 25.27 15.81 4.88
N SER A 309 26.48 15.94 4.32
CA SER A 309 26.81 17.02 3.39
C SER A 309 27.72 16.56 2.25
N ALA A 310 27.48 17.07 1.04
CA ALA A 310 28.38 16.93 -0.10
C ALA A 310 29.62 17.83 -0.03
N GLY A 311 29.58 18.92 0.73
CA GLY A 311 30.67 19.88 0.88
C GLY A 311 31.21 19.94 2.31
N GLU A 312 32.47 20.36 2.44
CA GLU A 312 33.07 20.65 3.73
C GLU A 312 32.38 21.84 4.39
N GLN A 313 32.03 21.71 5.67
CA GLN A 313 31.40 22.74 6.48
C GLN A 313 32.38 23.21 7.56
N TRP A 314 32.70 24.50 7.59
CA TRP A 314 33.56 25.09 8.62
C TRP A 314 32.91 25.04 10.01
N ASP A 315 31.61 25.31 10.07
CA ASP A 315 30.76 25.10 11.24
C ASP A 315 29.49 24.39 10.78
N ALA A 316 29.45 23.07 10.97
CA ALA A 316 28.37 22.22 10.48
C ALA A 316 27.02 22.49 11.17
N PHE A 317 27.04 23.08 12.37
CA PHE A 317 25.86 23.29 13.21
C PHE A 317 25.46 24.77 13.33
N ALA A 318 26.25 25.69 12.78
CA ALA A 318 25.85 27.09 12.61
C ALA A 318 24.51 27.20 11.87
N GLY A 319 23.53 27.84 12.53
CA GLY A 319 22.20 28.07 11.96
C GLY A 319 21.33 26.81 11.83
N PHE A 320 21.75 25.67 12.40
CA PHE A 320 21.02 24.40 12.33
C PHE A 320 19.55 24.56 12.71
N ASP A 321 19.27 25.11 13.89
CA ASP A 321 17.90 25.24 14.41
C ASP A 321 17.05 26.19 13.55
N ALA A 322 17.66 27.24 13.00
CA ALA A 322 16.97 28.18 12.12
C ALA A 322 16.60 27.53 10.78
N LEU A 323 17.50 26.75 10.18
CA LEU A 323 17.21 25.99 8.95
C LEU A 323 16.14 24.92 9.20
N PHE A 324 16.21 24.23 10.34
CA PHE A 324 15.21 23.23 10.72
C PHE A 324 13.83 23.86 10.86
N GLN A 325 13.75 24.99 11.58
CA GLN A 325 12.52 25.75 11.75
C GLN A 325 11.99 26.28 10.41
N GLN A 326 12.87 26.74 9.51
CA GLN A 326 12.49 27.15 8.17
C GLN A 326 11.86 25.99 7.37
N ARG A 327 12.45 24.78 7.41
CA ARG A 327 11.88 23.60 6.72
C ARG A 327 10.50 23.24 7.26
N LEU A 328 10.32 23.32 8.58
CA LEU A 328 9.03 23.08 9.23
C LEU A 328 7.99 24.14 8.85
N GLU A 329 8.34 25.43 8.84
CA GLU A 329 7.45 26.52 8.43
C GLU A 329 7.02 26.39 6.98
N GLU A 330 7.93 25.99 6.09
CA GLU A 330 7.58 25.75 4.69
C GLU A 330 6.70 24.49 4.49
N ALA A 331 6.91 23.44 5.28
CA ALA A 331 6.02 22.28 5.31
C ALA A 331 4.61 22.67 5.81
N ASN A 332 4.53 23.48 6.87
CA ASN A 332 3.26 24.02 7.36
C ASN A 332 2.57 24.88 6.31
N ALA A 333 3.30 25.79 5.64
CA ALA A 333 2.75 26.63 4.58
C ALA A 333 2.24 25.81 3.39
N PHE A 334 2.93 24.70 3.03
CA PHE A 334 2.47 23.77 2.00
C PHE A 334 1.13 23.12 2.38
N TYR A 335 1.04 22.54 3.58
CA TYR A 335 -0.20 21.92 4.04
C TYR A 335 -1.32 22.93 4.28
N ASP A 336 -1.01 24.15 4.74
CA ASP A 336 -2.01 25.20 4.91
C ASP A 336 -2.64 25.64 3.59
N ASP A 337 -1.85 25.75 2.52
CA ASP A 337 -2.34 26.01 1.16
C ASP A 337 -3.16 24.81 0.63
N PHE A 338 -2.63 23.59 0.76
CA PHE A 338 -3.30 22.37 0.31
C PHE A 338 -4.64 22.12 1.00
N GLN A 339 -4.71 22.37 2.31
CA GLN A 339 -5.88 22.13 3.16
C GLN A 339 -6.74 23.37 3.32
N ARG A 340 -6.58 24.41 2.50
CA ARG A 340 -7.23 25.71 2.71
C ARG A 340 -8.77 25.64 2.81
N GLN A 341 -9.40 24.64 2.21
CA GLN A 341 -10.84 24.42 2.28
C GLN A 341 -11.29 23.49 3.43
N VAL A 342 -10.37 22.74 4.04
CA VAL A 342 -10.66 21.83 5.15
C VAL A 342 -10.72 22.63 6.44
N THR A 343 -11.93 22.81 6.96
CA THR A 343 -12.20 23.67 8.13
C THR A 343 -12.11 22.94 9.48
N ASN A 344 -12.29 21.62 9.50
CA ASN A 344 -12.17 20.82 10.72
C ASN A 344 -10.68 20.50 11.02
N ILE A 345 -10.21 20.82 12.23
CA ILE A 345 -8.80 20.65 12.62
C ILE A 345 -8.38 19.18 12.73
N ASP A 346 -9.26 18.30 13.18
CA ASP A 346 -8.98 16.87 13.32
C ASP A 346 -8.87 16.22 11.92
N GLU A 347 -9.75 16.60 10.99
CA GLU A 347 -9.63 16.19 9.58
C GLU A 347 -8.33 16.69 8.94
N ARG A 348 -7.88 17.92 9.24
CA ARG A 348 -6.57 18.41 8.75
C ARG A 348 -5.43 17.54 9.26
N MET A 349 -5.46 17.16 10.54
CA MET A 349 -4.44 16.29 11.13
C MET A 349 -4.46 14.90 10.50
N ILE A 350 -5.63 14.27 10.38
CA ILE A 350 -5.82 12.96 9.73
C ILE A 350 -5.28 13.00 8.31
N GLN A 351 -5.64 14.01 7.52
CA GLN A 351 -5.20 14.12 6.13
C GLN A 351 -3.67 14.34 6.02
N ARG A 352 -3.06 15.13 6.92
CA ARG A 352 -1.61 15.34 6.91
C ARG A 352 -0.85 14.08 7.28
N GLN A 353 -1.26 13.36 8.34
CA GLN A 353 -0.62 12.09 8.72
C GLN A 353 -0.84 11.00 7.66
N ALA A 354 -2.01 10.93 7.01
CA ALA A 354 -2.24 10.01 5.90
C ALA A 354 -1.27 10.26 4.74
N LEU A 355 -1.09 11.53 4.35
CA LEU A 355 -0.12 11.90 3.30
C LEU A 355 1.33 11.70 3.74
N ALA A 356 1.65 11.89 5.02
CA ALA A 356 2.95 11.57 5.57
C ALA A 356 3.23 10.06 5.45
N GLY A 357 2.28 9.20 5.82
CA GLY A 357 2.41 7.75 5.67
C GLY A 357 2.61 7.33 4.21
N MET A 358 1.86 7.90 3.26
CA MET A 358 2.09 7.65 1.81
C MET A 358 3.53 7.96 1.39
N LEU A 359 4.12 9.05 1.90
CA LEU A 359 5.48 9.47 1.57
C LEU A 359 6.53 8.62 2.28
N TRP A 360 6.32 8.29 3.55
CA TRP A 360 7.19 7.41 4.33
C TRP A 360 7.21 5.98 3.78
N ASN A 361 6.12 5.52 3.15
CA ASN A 361 6.00 4.20 2.52
C ASN A 361 6.64 4.09 1.12
N LYS A 362 7.30 5.14 0.61
CA LYS A 362 8.16 5.00 -0.58
C LYS A 362 9.40 4.18 -0.23
N GLN A 363 9.76 3.20 -1.05
CA GLN A 363 10.87 2.29 -0.79
C GLN A 363 11.74 2.09 -2.04
N TYR A 364 13.05 2.03 -1.89
CA TYR A 364 13.92 1.47 -2.92
C TYR A 364 13.68 -0.04 -3.01
N TYR A 365 13.23 -0.49 -4.17
CA TYR A 365 12.93 -1.89 -4.44
C TYR A 365 13.76 -2.38 -5.62
N TYR A 366 14.60 -3.39 -5.37
CA TYR A 366 15.42 -4.04 -6.40
C TYR A 366 15.15 -5.54 -6.43
N TYR A 367 14.72 -6.06 -7.58
CA TYR A 367 14.54 -7.49 -7.80
C TYR A 367 14.75 -7.82 -9.27
N ASN A 368 15.85 -8.51 -9.57
CA ASN A 368 16.14 -9.02 -10.90
C ASN A 368 15.93 -10.53 -10.90
N VAL A 369 14.81 -10.98 -11.46
CA VAL A 369 14.39 -12.39 -11.37
C VAL A 369 15.40 -13.30 -12.04
N GLN A 370 15.91 -12.96 -13.23
CA GLN A 370 16.91 -13.78 -13.90
C GLN A 370 18.18 -13.95 -13.07
N GLN A 371 18.74 -12.85 -12.54
CA GLN A 371 19.92 -12.92 -11.68
C GLN A 371 19.65 -13.68 -10.37
N TRP A 372 18.47 -13.52 -9.78
CA TRP A 372 18.07 -14.26 -8.57
C TRP A 372 17.94 -15.77 -8.81
N LEU A 373 17.45 -16.18 -10.00
CA LEU A 373 17.38 -17.58 -10.41
C LEU A 373 18.77 -18.18 -10.67
N ASP A 374 19.66 -17.43 -11.30
CA ASP A 374 21.01 -17.88 -11.65
C ASP A 374 21.96 -17.90 -10.44
N GLY A 375 21.72 -17.02 -9.47
CA GLY A 375 22.61 -16.78 -8.34
C GLY A 375 23.72 -15.76 -8.63
N ASP A 376 24.48 -15.44 -7.59
CA ASP A 376 25.61 -14.52 -7.66
C ASP A 376 26.94 -15.29 -7.79
N PRO A 377 27.88 -14.88 -8.67
CA PRO A 377 29.11 -15.62 -8.96
C PRO A 377 30.01 -15.93 -7.77
N ALA A 378 30.06 -15.06 -6.75
CA ALA A 378 30.87 -15.27 -5.55
C ALA A 378 30.14 -16.04 -4.43
N MET A 379 28.89 -16.42 -4.66
CA MET A 379 28.05 -17.12 -3.67
C MET A 379 27.89 -18.61 -4.04
N PRO A 380 27.52 -19.47 -3.08
CA PRO A 380 27.11 -20.83 -3.38
C PRO A 380 26.00 -20.85 -4.42
N VAL A 381 26.06 -21.83 -5.33
CA VAL A 381 25.03 -22.01 -6.37
C VAL A 381 23.68 -22.25 -5.69
N PRO A 382 22.62 -21.48 -6.04
CA PRO A 382 21.26 -21.72 -5.60
C PRO A 382 20.77 -23.17 -5.81
N PRO A 383 19.87 -23.68 -4.96
CA PRO A 383 19.20 -24.95 -5.19
C PRO A 383 18.51 -25.01 -6.56
N SER A 384 18.56 -26.17 -7.20
CA SER A 384 18.03 -26.37 -8.56
C SER A 384 16.52 -26.18 -8.65
N GLU A 385 15.82 -26.46 -7.55
CA GLU A 385 14.38 -26.34 -7.34
C GLU A 385 13.88 -24.92 -7.63
N ARG A 386 14.71 -23.90 -7.36
CA ARG A 386 14.38 -22.50 -7.64
C ARG A 386 14.06 -22.25 -9.11
N LYS A 387 14.65 -23.01 -10.04
CA LYS A 387 14.40 -22.88 -11.49
C LYS A 387 12.98 -23.26 -11.89
N GLN A 388 12.23 -23.89 -10.99
CA GLN A 388 10.81 -24.24 -11.13
C GLN A 388 9.95 -23.61 -10.01
N GLY A 389 10.56 -22.83 -9.11
CA GLY A 389 9.93 -22.25 -7.93
C GLY A 389 9.21 -20.94 -8.22
N ARG A 390 9.03 -20.09 -7.19
CA ARG A 390 8.37 -18.79 -7.34
C ARG A 390 8.98 -17.98 -8.48
N ASN A 391 8.11 -17.33 -9.26
CA ASN A 391 8.48 -16.35 -10.28
C ASN A 391 9.40 -16.86 -11.40
N HIS A 392 9.64 -18.17 -11.53
CA HIS A 392 10.62 -18.70 -12.50
C HIS A 392 10.29 -18.41 -13.98
N ILE A 393 9.01 -18.10 -14.29
CA ILE A 393 8.54 -17.71 -15.63
C ILE A 393 8.67 -16.21 -15.91
N TRP A 394 9.06 -15.39 -14.93
CA TRP A 394 9.15 -13.93 -14.99
C TRP A 394 10.59 -13.43 -15.17
N LYS A 395 11.41 -14.17 -15.92
CA LYS A 395 12.86 -13.91 -16.10
C LYS A 395 13.19 -12.49 -16.59
N GLN A 396 12.30 -11.91 -17.39
CA GLN A 396 12.45 -10.54 -17.91
C GLN A 396 12.30 -9.46 -16.84
N LEU A 397 11.69 -9.77 -15.70
CA LEU A 397 11.36 -8.78 -14.68
C LEU A 397 12.61 -8.29 -13.95
N ASN A 398 12.81 -6.99 -13.98
CA ASN A 398 13.92 -6.28 -13.35
C ASN A 398 13.43 -4.99 -12.71
N ASN A 399 12.96 -5.07 -11.48
CA ASN A 399 12.60 -3.86 -10.73
C ASN A 399 13.87 -3.22 -10.20
N GLU A 400 14.08 -1.93 -10.42
CA GLU A 400 15.10 -1.13 -9.70
C GLU A 400 14.65 0.33 -9.64
N GLY A 401 14.07 0.75 -8.52
CA GLY A 401 13.60 2.12 -8.37
C GLY A 401 12.90 2.38 -7.05
N ILE A 402 12.43 3.62 -6.89
CA ILE A 402 11.60 4.01 -5.75
C ILE A 402 10.14 3.70 -6.07
N ILE A 403 9.53 2.85 -5.25
CA ILE A 403 8.16 2.38 -5.44
C ILE A 403 7.34 2.66 -4.18
N SER A 404 6.07 3.05 -4.34
CA SER A 404 5.13 3.20 -3.22
C SER A 404 4.68 1.82 -2.72
N MET A 405 5.02 1.45 -1.49
CA MET A 405 4.61 0.18 -0.87
C MET A 405 3.21 0.31 -0.23
N PRO A 406 2.46 -0.81 -0.08
CA PRO A 406 1.28 -0.83 0.78
C PRO A 406 1.67 -0.48 2.23
N ASP A 407 2.69 -1.16 2.75
CA ASP A 407 3.32 -1.00 4.05
C ASP A 407 4.80 -1.45 3.94
N LYS A 408 5.76 -0.84 4.64
CA LYS A 408 7.18 -1.21 4.50
C LYS A 408 7.65 -2.35 5.40
N TRP A 409 6.80 -2.87 6.29
CA TRP A 409 7.17 -3.96 7.18
C TRP A 409 6.52 -5.29 6.77
N GLU A 410 5.19 -5.40 6.73
CA GLU A 410 4.46 -6.60 6.31
C GLU A 410 4.60 -6.80 4.80
N PHE A 411 4.44 -5.72 4.03
CA PHE A 411 4.45 -5.72 2.57
C PHE A 411 5.62 -4.94 1.97
N PRO A 412 6.91 -5.26 2.27
CA PRO A 412 8.09 -4.54 1.77
C PRO A 412 8.36 -4.84 0.28
N TRP A 413 7.29 -4.92 -0.50
CA TRP A 413 7.13 -5.24 -1.90
C TRP A 413 5.86 -4.59 -2.43
N TYR A 414 5.80 -4.30 -3.73
CA TYR A 414 4.63 -3.67 -4.32
C TYR A 414 3.55 -4.68 -4.71
N ALA A 415 2.29 -4.25 -4.62
CA ALA A 415 1.16 -4.91 -5.28
C ALA A 415 0.60 -3.99 -6.38
N SER A 416 0.43 -4.52 -7.59
CA SER A 416 0.08 -3.70 -8.76
C SER A 416 -1.28 -3.04 -8.69
N TRP A 417 -2.24 -3.64 -7.99
CA TRP A 417 -3.58 -3.05 -7.83
C TRP A 417 -3.61 -2.00 -6.72
N ASP A 418 -2.98 -2.25 -5.57
CA ASP A 418 -2.72 -1.26 -4.51
C ASP A 418 -2.10 0.01 -5.08
N LEU A 419 -1.08 -0.14 -5.94
CA LEU A 419 -0.37 0.97 -6.55
C LEU A 419 -1.30 1.91 -7.32
N GLY A 420 -2.36 1.38 -7.95
CA GLY A 420 -3.39 2.20 -8.60
C GLY A 420 -4.08 3.15 -7.63
N PHE A 421 -4.41 2.68 -6.42
CA PHE A 421 -4.99 3.51 -5.36
C PHE A 421 -3.95 4.47 -4.76
N HIS A 422 -2.70 4.02 -4.57
CA HIS A 422 -1.61 4.86 -4.08
C HIS A 422 -1.43 6.09 -4.97
N CYS A 423 -1.40 5.88 -6.29
CA CYS A 423 -1.22 6.95 -7.27
C CYS A 423 -2.37 7.98 -7.24
N VAL A 424 -3.61 7.55 -6.97
CA VAL A 424 -4.75 8.47 -6.83
C VAL A 424 -4.58 9.39 -5.62
N THR A 425 -4.03 8.90 -4.51
CA THR A 425 -3.73 9.72 -3.33
C THR A 425 -2.48 10.57 -3.53
N LEU A 426 -1.38 9.99 -4.01
CA LEU A 426 -0.11 10.70 -4.24
C LEU A 426 -0.27 11.84 -5.25
N ALA A 427 -1.09 11.67 -6.29
CA ALA A 427 -1.34 12.72 -7.29
C ALA A 427 -1.96 14.00 -6.72
N MET A 428 -2.49 13.97 -5.48
CA MET A 428 -2.94 15.19 -4.80
C MET A 428 -1.79 16.14 -4.47
N ILE A 429 -0.58 15.62 -4.25
CA ILE A 429 0.59 16.38 -3.78
C ILE A 429 1.85 16.20 -4.65
N ASP A 430 1.92 15.13 -5.45
CA ASP A 430 3.04 14.78 -6.33
C ASP A 430 2.55 14.00 -7.57
N PRO A 431 1.87 14.65 -8.52
CA PRO A 431 1.34 13.98 -9.71
C PRO A 431 2.41 13.39 -10.62
N ASP A 432 3.63 13.94 -10.64
CA ASP A 432 4.72 13.40 -11.46
C ASP A 432 5.17 12.03 -10.96
N PHE A 433 5.37 11.88 -9.64
CA PHE A 433 5.67 10.56 -9.08
C PHE A 433 4.52 9.58 -9.33
N ALA A 434 3.26 9.99 -9.16
CA ALA A 434 2.12 9.11 -9.43
C ALA A 434 2.06 8.63 -10.89
N LYS A 435 2.43 9.48 -11.87
CA LYS A 435 2.56 9.08 -13.29
C LYS A 435 3.70 8.08 -13.49
N GLU A 436 4.88 8.36 -12.94
CA GLU A 436 6.05 7.47 -13.00
C GLU A 436 5.71 6.06 -12.47
N GLN A 437 5.01 5.97 -11.35
CA GLN A 437 4.59 4.69 -10.76
C GLN A 437 3.64 3.88 -11.67
N LEU A 438 2.69 4.55 -12.34
CA LEU A 438 1.77 3.89 -13.27
C LEU A 438 2.48 3.44 -14.55
N GLU A 439 3.36 4.27 -15.10
CA GLU A 439 4.16 3.94 -16.28
C GLU A 439 5.13 2.80 -16.01
N MET A 440 5.72 2.77 -14.82
CA MET A 440 6.69 1.74 -14.42
C MET A 440 6.15 0.33 -14.62
N LEU A 441 4.89 0.06 -14.27
CA LEU A 441 4.25 -1.26 -14.47
C LEU A 441 4.18 -1.69 -15.93
N THR A 442 4.32 -0.75 -16.86
CA THR A 442 4.17 -0.95 -18.31
C THR A 442 5.50 -1.06 -19.07
N TYR A 443 6.63 -0.84 -18.40
CA TYR A 443 7.95 -0.97 -19.00
C TYR A 443 8.21 -2.41 -19.46
N GLU A 444 9.02 -2.57 -20.51
CA GLU A 444 9.29 -3.87 -21.15
C GLU A 444 9.97 -4.88 -20.22
N TRP A 445 10.61 -4.40 -19.16
CA TRP A 445 11.26 -5.19 -18.11
C TRP A 445 10.42 -5.26 -16.81
N PHE A 446 9.17 -4.81 -16.84
CA PHE A 446 8.17 -4.99 -15.76
C PHE A 446 6.99 -5.83 -16.26
N MET A 447 6.33 -5.37 -17.32
CA MET A 447 5.19 -6.06 -17.92
C MET A 447 5.65 -7.36 -18.59
N ASN A 448 4.88 -8.44 -18.43
CA ASN A 448 5.12 -9.66 -19.18
C ASN A 448 4.97 -9.38 -20.69
N PRO A 449 5.80 -9.98 -21.58
CA PRO A 449 5.63 -9.85 -23.02
C PRO A 449 4.24 -10.24 -23.53
N SER A 450 3.47 -11.05 -22.79
CA SER A 450 2.08 -11.37 -23.12
C SER A 450 1.08 -10.25 -22.79
N GLY A 451 1.48 -9.20 -22.07
CA GLY A 451 0.62 -8.11 -21.61
C GLY A 451 0.19 -8.17 -20.14
N GLU A 452 0.61 -9.19 -19.39
CA GLU A 452 0.27 -9.35 -17.97
C GLU A 452 1.08 -8.36 -17.11
N PHE A 453 0.44 -7.73 -16.13
CA PHE A 453 1.16 -6.95 -15.12
C PHE A 453 1.60 -7.85 -13.97
N PRO A 454 2.80 -7.64 -13.39
CA PRO A 454 3.26 -8.42 -12.26
C PRO A 454 2.38 -8.15 -11.04
N ALA A 455 1.72 -9.17 -10.47
CA ALA A 455 0.79 -8.95 -9.37
C ALA A 455 1.49 -8.48 -8.09
N TYR A 456 2.30 -9.33 -7.47
CA TYR A 456 3.07 -9.03 -6.26
C TYR A 456 4.27 -9.97 -6.10
N GLU A 457 5.18 -9.68 -5.15
CA GLU A 457 6.48 -10.38 -5.01
C GLU A 457 6.33 -11.91 -4.82
N TRP A 458 5.31 -12.38 -4.10
CA TRP A 458 5.10 -13.80 -3.83
C TRP A 458 4.58 -14.60 -5.02
N SER A 459 3.84 -13.96 -5.93
CA SER A 459 3.37 -14.57 -7.17
C SER A 459 3.16 -13.51 -8.24
N LEU A 460 4.17 -13.27 -9.08
CA LEU A 460 4.07 -12.25 -10.13
C LEU A 460 3.01 -12.59 -11.19
N GLY A 461 2.67 -13.88 -11.36
CA GLY A 461 1.69 -14.36 -12.34
C GLY A 461 0.27 -14.51 -11.81
N ASP A 462 0.00 -14.05 -10.58
CA ASP A 462 -1.36 -13.95 -10.09
C ASP A 462 -2.12 -12.84 -10.81
N VAL A 463 -3.44 -12.82 -10.64
CA VAL A 463 -4.30 -11.84 -11.28
C VAL A 463 -4.83 -10.88 -10.23
N ASN A 464 -4.70 -9.58 -10.48
CA ASN A 464 -5.28 -8.55 -9.63
C ASN A 464 -6.33 -7.71 -10.39
N PRO A 465 -7.21 -6.99 -9.68
CA PRO A 465 -8.16 -6.08 -10.31
C PRO A 465 -7.47 -5.04 -11.22
N PRO A 466 -7.90 -4.87 -12.49
CA PRO A 466 -7.32 -3.94 -13.46
C PRO A 466 -7.76 -2.48 -13.22
N VAL A 467 -7.43 -1.93 -12.05
CA VAL A 467 -7.82 -0.55 -11.65
C VAL A 467 -6.99 0.55 -12.32
N GLN A 468 -5.90 0.19 -13.01
CA GLN A 468 -4.86 1.12 -13.48
C GLN A 468 -5.38 2.11 -14.53
N ALA A 469 -6.35 1.73 -15.37
CA ALA A 469 -6.96 2.66 -16.33
C ALA A 469 -7.74 3.79 -15.64
N GLY A 470 -8.49 3.45 -14.60
CA GLY A 470 -9.21 4.45 -13.79
C GLY A 470 -8.25 5.35 -13.03
N ALA A 471 -7.19 4.76 -12.45
CA ALA A 471 -6.12 5.51 -11.78
C ALA A 471 -5.41 6.47 -12.73
N ALA A 472 -4.98 6.02 -13.91
CA ALA A 472 -4.30 6.85 -14.91
C ALA A 472 -5.15 8.06 -15.33
N TYR A 473 -6.44 7.86 -15.59
CA TYR A 473 -7.32 8.98 -15.92
C TYR A 473 -7.50 9.96 -14.75
N ARG A 474 -7.58 9.45 -13.51
CA ARG A 474 -7.70 10.32 -12.32
C ARG A 474 -6.42 11.13 -12.09
N VAL A 475 -5.25 10.50 -12.21
CA VAL A 475 -3.94 11.16 -12.11
C VAL A 475 -3.80 12.23 -13.20
N PHE A 476 -4.13 11.91 -14.45
CA PHE A 476 -4.13 12.86 -15.56
C PHE A 476 -4.99 14.10 -15.27
N LYS A 477 -6.21 13.93 -14.75
CA LYS A 477 -7.08 15.05 -14.39
C LYS A 477 -6.54 15.87 -13.22
N LEU A 478 -5.99 15.21 -12.20
CA LEU A 478 -5.42 15.89 -11.05
C LEU A 478 -4.18 16.70 -11.45
N ASP A 479 -3.26 16.11 -12.21
CA ASP A 479 -2.08 16.79 -12.77
C ASP A 479 -2.51 18.04 -13.56
N ALA A 480 -3.52 17.89 -14.43
CA ALA A 480 -4.05 19.02 -15.20
C ALA A 480 -4.68 20.11 -14.33
N SER A 481 -5.34 19.75 -13.23
CA SER A 481 -5.89 20.73 -12.29
C SER A 481 -4.82 21.49 -11.51
N ILE A 482 -3.66 20.87 -11.29
CA ILE A 482 -2.53 21.44 -10.54
C ILE A 482 -1.65 22.31 -11.46
N LYS A 483 -1.32 21.82 -12.65
CA LYS A 483 -0.42 22.49 -13.60
C LYS A 483 -1.13 23.42 -14.58
N GLY A 484 -2.44 23.26 -14.74
CA GLY A 484 -3.25 24.03 -15.69
C GLY A 484 -3.17 23.52 -17.14
N GLU A 485 -2.49 22.40 -17.39
CA GLU A 485 -2.33 21.80 -18.72
C GLU A 485 -2.53 20.28 -18.70
N LYS A 486 -3.04 19.72 -19.80
CA LYS A 486 -3.31 18.29 -19.93
C LYS A 486 -2.09 17.56 -20.52
N ASP A 487 -1.55 16.60 -19.79
CA ASP A 487 -0.45 15.73 -20.25
C ASP A 487 -0.96 14.59 -21.14
N TYR A 488 -1.22 14.90 -22.41
CA TYR A 488 -1.69 13.89 -23.37
C TYR A 488 -0.63 12.84 -23.69
N VAL A 489 0.67 13.14 -23.54
CA VAL A 489 1.75 12.16 -23.81
C VAL A 489 1.69 11.02 -22.82
N PHE A 490 1.55 11.33 -21.53
CA PHE A 490 1.30 10.33 -20.49
C PHE A 490 0.04 9.51 -20.81
N LEU A 491 -1.08 10.18 -21.12
CA LEU A 491 -2.35 9.50 -21.34
C LEU A 491 -2.34 8.59 -22.57
N GLU A 492 -1.74 9.01 -23.68
CA GLU A 492 -1.55 8.20 -24.89
C GLU A 492 -0.62 6.99 -24.62
N THR A 493 0.46 7.19 -23.86
CA THR A 493 1.40 6.14 -23.49
C THR A 493 0.70 5.05 -22.66
N MET A 494 0.02 5.47 -21.60
CA MET A 494 -0.75 4.56 -20.76
C MET A 494 -1.84 3.85 -21.55
N PHE A 495 -2.58 4.57 -22.41
CA PHE A 495 -3.63 3.96 -23.22
C PHE A 495 -3.12 2.80 -24.09
N HIS A 496 -1.98 2.97 -24.78
CA HIS A 496 -1.41 1.91 -25.61
C HIS A 496 -0.94 0.71 -24.79
N LYS A 497 -0.32 0.94 -23.63
CA LYS A 497 0.14 -0.13 -22.75
C LYS A 497 -1.02 -0.89 -22.10
N LEU A 498 -2.04 -0.16 -21.65
CA LEU A 498 -3.28 -0.74 -21.13
C LEU A 498 -4.06 -1.49 -22.21
N LEU A 499 -3.99 -1.09 -23.48
CA LEU A 499 -4.60 -1.86 -24.57
C LEU A 499 -3.99 -3.27 -24.71
N ILE A 500 -2.67 -3.40 -24.52
CA ILE A 500 -1.98 -4.70 -24.52
C ILE A 500 -2.48 -5.54 -23.35
N ASN A 501 -2.52 -4.96 -22.14
CA ASN A 501 -3.02 -5.63 -20.95
C ASN A 501 -4.50 -6.03 -21.05
N PHE A 502 -5.36 -5.15 -21.56
CA PHE A 502 -6.77 -5.45 -21.84
C PHE A 502 -6.90 -6.65 -22.80
N THR A 503 -6.06 -6.70 -23.84
CA THR A 503 -6.06 -7.80 -24.81
C THR A 503 -5.59 -9.10 -24.18
N TRP A 504 -4.61 -9.06 -23.27
CA TRP A 504 -4.22 -10.22 -22.47
C TRP A 504 -5.40 -10.76 -21.65
N TRP A 505 -6.13 -9.88 -20.96
CA TRP A 505 -7.33 -10.25 -20.19
C TRP A 505 -8.35 -10.98 -21.04
N VAL A 506 -8.74 -10.39 -22.18
CA VAL A 506 -9.70 -10.99 -23.12
C VAL A 506 -9.23 -12.36 -23.62
N ASN A 507 -7.94 -12.54 -23.89
CA ASN A 507 -7.44 -13.78 -24.47
C ASN A 507 -7.13 -14.87 -23.43
N ARG A 508 -6.87 -14.51 -22.17
CA ARG A 508 -6.38 -15.45 -21.14
C ARG A 508 -7.36 -15.69 -20.00
N LYS A 509 -8.34 -14.80 -19.82
CA LYS A 509 -9.28 -14.84 -18.70
C LYS A 509 -10.74 -14.91 -19.15
N ASP A 510 -11.00 -15.06 -20.44
CA ASP A 510 -12.30 -15.46 -21.02
C ASP A 510 -12.10 -16.73 -21.85
N ALA A 511 -11.90 -17.87 -21.18
CA ALA A 511 -11.51 -19.11 -21.83
C ALA A 511 -12.56 -19.63 -22.83
N GLY A 512 -13.84 -19.31 -22.60
CA GLY A 512 -14.97 -19.69 -23.44
C GLY A 512 -15.31 -18.69 -24.56
N GLY A 513 -14.67 -17.51 -24.62
CA GLY A 513 -15.05 -16.44 -25.55
C GLY A 513 -16.46 -15.90 -25.31
N SER A 514 -16.95 -16.03 -24.07
CA SER A 514 -18.32 -15.74 -23.66
C SER A 514 -18.49 -14.31 -23.15
N ASN A 515 -17.39 -13.57 -22.96
CA ASN A 515 -17.31 -12.30 -22.24
C ASN A 515 -17.70 -12.42 -20.75
N ILE A 516 -17.54 -13.61 -20.16
CA ILE A 516 -17.57 -13.87 -18.73
C ILE A 516 -16.16 -14.27 -18.31
N PHE A 517 -15.63 -13.58 -17.30
CA PHE A 517 -14.21 -13.66 -16.97
C PHE A 517 -13.93 -14.53 -15.73
N GLU A 518 -12.75 -15.13 -15.71
CA GLU A 518 -12.24 -16.09 -14.72
C GLU A 518 -10.90 -15.58 -14.19
N GLY A 519 -10.93 -14.69 -13.20
CA GLY A 519 -9.75 -14.02 -12.66
C GLY A 519 -9.06 -14.75 -11.50
N GLY A 520 -9.68 -15.77 -10.90
CA GLY A 520 -9.12 -16.47 -9.74
C GLY A 520 -9.03 -15.57 -8.51
N PHE A 521 -7.81 -15.30 -8.04
CA PHE A 521 -7.47 -14.54 -6.82
C PHE A 521 -8.13 -13.16 -6.71
N LEU A 522 -7.89 -12.27 -7.68
CA LEU A 522 -8.45 -10.90 -7.76
C LEU A 522 -8.33 -10.04 -6.48
N GLY A 523 -7.36 -10.32 -5.62
CA GLY A 523 -7.08 -9.53 -4.42
C GLY A 523 -8.14 -9.63 -3.31
N LEU A 524 -9.07 -10.59 -3.40
CA LEU A 524 -10.11 -10.84 -2.39
C LEU A 524 -9.98 -12.26 -1.84
N ASP A 525 -8.90 -12.48 -1.09
CA ASP A 525 -8.31 -13.77 -0.72
C ASP A 525 -9.32 -14.82 -0.24
N ASN A 526 -10.02 -14.53 0.85
CA ASN A 526 -10.92 -15.47 1.51
C ASN A 526 -12.42 -15.16 1.29
N ILE A 527 -12.77 -14.27 0.34
CA ILE A 527 -14.16 -13.79 0.17
C ILE A 527 -15.13 -14.89 -0.29
N GLY A 528 -14.62 -15.89 -1.02
CA GLY A 528 -15.40 -17.01 -1.56
C GLY A 528 -15.57 -18.16 -0.56
N ALA A 529 -16.39 -19.16 -0.92
CA ALA A 529 -16.53 -20.40 -0.15
C ALA A 529 -15.30 -21.32 -0.23
N PHE A 530 -14.50 -21.17 -1.28
CA PHE A 530 -13.32 -21.95 -1.57
C PHE A 530 -12.26 -21.07 -2.23
N ASP A 531 -11.03 -21.59 -2.32
CA ASP A 531 -9.94 -20.95 -3.04
C ASP A 531 -10.30 -20.78 -4.53
N ARG A 532 -10.50 -19.53 -4.97
CA ARG A 532 -10.94 -19.21 -6.33
C ARG A 532 -9.86 -19.46 -7.39
N SER A 533 -8.61 -19.65 -7.00
CA SER A 533 -7.49 -20.00 -7.89
C SER A 533 -7.34 -21.51 -8.07
N MET A 534 -8.09 -22.33 -7.33
CA MET A 534 -7.99 -23.78 -7.43
C MET A 534 -8.57 -24.30 -8.76
N VAL A 535 -7.89 -25.27 -9.36
CA VAL A 535 -8.45 -26.00 -10.52
C VAL A 535 -9.57 -26.91 -10.01
N LEU A 536 -10.79 -26.64 -10.45
CA LEU A 536 -11.94 -27.46 -10.07
C LEU A 536 -11.89 -28.83 -10.78
N PRO A 537 -12.40 -29.89 -10.15
CA PRO A 537 -12.43 -31.23 -10.73
C PRO A 537 -13.38 -31.32 -11.93
N ASP A 538 -13.26 -32.40 -12.70
CA ASP A 538 -14.23 -32.81 -13.74
C ASP A 538 -14.48 -31.74 -14.83
N GLY A 539 -13.54 -30.81 -15.03
CA GLY A 539 -13.65 -29.73 -16.02
C GLY A 539 -14.64 -28.62 -15.63
N LEU A 540 -15.02 -28.53 -14.36
CA LEU A 540 -15.81 -27.41 -13.85
C LEU A 540 -15.03 -26.09 -13.98
N VAL A 541 -15.75 -25.01 -14.26
CA VAL A 541 -15.18 -23.67 -14.45
C VAL A 541 -15.91 -22.68 -13.55
N THR A 542 -15.16 -21.78 -12.90
CA THR A 542 -15.73 -20.71 -12.07
C THR A 542 -15.88 -19.44 -12.89
N GLU A 543 -17.12 -19.00 -13.06
CA GLU A 543 -17.48 -17.73 -13.70
C GLU A 543 -17.69 -16.67 -12.63
N GLN A 544 -16.86 -15.63 -12.65
CA GLN A 544 -16.76 -14.68 -11.55
C GLN A 544 -17.46 -13.35 -11.87
N ALA A 545 -18.36 -12.93 -10.98
CA ALA A 545 -19.11 -11.69 -11.12
C ALA A 545 -18.23 -10.45 -10.96
N ASP A 546 -17.24 -10.50 -10.05
CA ASP A 546 -16.27 -9.43 -9.86
C ASP A 546 -15.29 -9.32 -11.04
N ALA A 547 -14.70 -10.44 -11.49
CA ALA A 547 -13.80 -10.47 -12.66
C ALA A 547 -14.44 -9.80 -13.89
N THR A 548 -15.68 -10.20 -14.18
CA THR A 548 -16.45 -9.70 -15.31
C THR A 548 -16.80 -8.22 -15.15
N SER A 549 -17.14 -7.80 -13.93
CA SER A 549 -17.44 -6.40 -13.61
C SER A 549 -16.20 -5.50 -13.69
N TRP A 550 -15.03 -5.99 -13.26
CA TRP A 550 -13.76 -5.29 -13.42
C TRP A 550 -13.42 -5.08 -14.89
N MET A 551 -13.65 -6.08 -15.75
CA MET A 551 -13.45 -5.92 -17.19
C MET A 551 -14.47 -4.99 -17.84
N ALA A 552 -15.72 -4.95 -17.35
CA ALA A 552 -16.69 -3.94 -17.76
C ALA A 552 -16.22 -2.52 -17.38
N MET A 553 -15.75 -2.34 -16.15
CA MET A 553 -15.17 -1.07 -15.69
C MET A 553 -13.92 -0.70 -16.50
N TYR A 554 -13.03 -1.65 -16.79
CA TYR A 554 -11.84 -1.42 -17.60
C TYR A 554 -12.21 -0.99 -19.03
N ALA A 555 -13.19 -1.64 -19.65
CA ALA A 555 -13.70 -1.24 -20.96
C ALA A 555 -14.26 0.19 -20.94
N LEU A 556 -15.02 0.57 -19.91
CA LEU A 556 -15.55 1.93 -19.77
C LEU A 556 -14.45 2.97 -19.51
N ASN A 557 -13.45 2.66 -18.68
CA ASN A 557 -12.32 3.57 -18.44
C ASN A 557 -11.52 3.78 -19.73
N MET A 558 -11.27 2.72 -20.51
CA MET A 558 -10.60 2.83 -21.81
C MET A 558 -11.44 3.59 -22.84
N LEU A 559 -12.76 3.42 -22.84
CA LEU A 559 -13.68 4.24 -23.64
C LEU A 559 -13.54 5.73 -23.27
N HIS A 560 -13.57 6.05 -21.96
CA HIS A 560 -13.42 7.43 -21.49
C HIS A 560 -12.09 8.03 -21.94
N ILE A 561 -10.98 7.32 -21.72
CA ILE A 561 -9.65 7.77 -22.15
C ILE A 561 -9.61 7.97 -23.66
N ALA A 562 -10.17 7.04 -24.45
CA ALA A 562 -10.20 7.18 -25.91
C ALA A 562 -11.00 8.40 -26.38
N LEU A 563 -12.13 8.73 -25.72
CA LEU A 563 -12.91 9.92 -26.02
C LEU A 563 -12.19 11.21 -25.63
N GLU A 564 -11.49 11.22 -24.49
CA GLU A 564 -10.62 12.32 -24.07
C GLU A 564 -9.50 12.54 -25.11
N LEU A 565 -8.77 11.47 -25.46
CA LEU A 565 -7.70 11.51 -26.45
C LEU A 565 -8.22 11.90 -27.85
N ALA A 566 -9.45 11.53 -28.21
CA ALA A 566 -10.06 11.92 -29.48
C ALA A 566 -10.33 13.43 -29.61
N THR A 567 -10.33 14.18 -28.50
CA THR A 567 -10.34 15.66 -28.55
C THR A 567 -9.01 16.24 -29.02
N TYR A 568 -7.91 15.52 -28.79
CA TYR A 568 -6.55 15.89 -29.16
C TYR A 568 -6.12 15.25 -30.50
N ASN A 569 -6.37 13.96 -30.68
CA ASN A 569 -5.99 13.16 -31.85
C ASN A 569 -7.14 12.24 -32.29
N LYS A 570 -7.72 12.53 -33.47
CA LYS A 570 -8.93 11.84 -33.95
C LYS A 570 -8.76 10.34 -34.23
N VAL A 571 -7.53 9.82 -34.28
CA VAL A 571 -7.27 8.36 -34.43
C VAL A 571 -7.95 7.54 -33.33
N TYR A 572 -8.05 8.06 -32.11
CA TYR A 572 -8.66 7.35 -30.97
C TYR A 572 -10.18 7.20 -31.07
N THR A 573 -10.85 7.89 -32.00
CA THR A 573 -12.31 7.77 -32.20
C THR A 573 -12.72 6.32 -32.51
N LYS A 574 -11.92 5.61 -33.32
CA LYS A 574 -12.18 4.20 -33.64
C LYS A 574 -11.95 3.27 -32.44
N MET A 575 -11.05 3.64 -31.54
CA MET A 575 -10.83 2.88 -30.31
C MET A 575 -11.99 3.07 -29.33
N ALA A 576 -12.56 4.28 -29.23
CA ALA A 576 -13.76 4.53 -28.45
C ALA A 576 -14.91 3.59 -28.89
N VAL A 577 -15.12 3.44 -30.20
CA VAL A 577 -16.09 2.47 -30.76
C VAL A 577 -15.82 1.05 -30.26
N LYS A 578 -14.57 0.57 -30.34
CA LYS A 578 -14.20 -0.78 -29.88
C LYS A 578 -14.58 -0.98 -28.42
N PHE A 579 -14.22 -0.03 -27.54
CA PHE A 579 -14.43 -0.20 -26.10
C PHE A 579 -15.89 -0.08 -25.71
N PHE A 580 -16.65 0.79 -26.39
CA PHE A 580 -18.09 0.83 -26.27
C PHE A 580 -18.74 -0.52 -26.64
N GLU A 581 -18.45 -1.07 -27.82
CA GLU A 581 -19.04 -2.34 -28.25
C GLU A 581 -18.65 -3.49 -27.32
N HIS A 582 -17.38 -3.53 -26.89
CA HIS A 582 -16.90 -4.55 -25.97
C HIS A 582 -17.61 -4.48 -24.61
N PHE A 583 -17.81 -3.28 -24.06
CA PHE A 583 -18.63 -3.09 -22.86
C PHE A 583 -20.06 -3.62 -23.08
N MET A 584 -20.68 -3.33 -24.22
CA MET A 584 -22.03 -3.81 -24.53
C MET A 584 -22.10 -5.34 -24.57
N TYR A 585 -21.07 -6.03 -25.08
CA TYR A 585 -21.00 -7.50 -25.08
C TYR A 585 -20.86 -8.07 -23.66
N ILE A 586 -19.99 -7.49 -22.83
CA ILE A 586 -19.85 -7.89 -21.41
C ILE A 586 -21.19 -7.70 -20.68
N ALA A 587 -21.84 -6.54 -20.85
CA ALA A 587 -23.13 -6.27 -20.25
C ALA A 587 -24.21 -7.28 -20.71
N GLY A 588 -24.21 -7.64 -22.00
CA GLY A 588 -25.06 -8.68 -22.59
C GLY A 588 -24.88 -10.05 -21.94
N ALA A 589 -23.63 -10.47 -21.76
CA ALA A 589 -23.28 -11.74 -21.13
C ALA A 589 -23.73 -11.79 -19.66
N MET A 590 -23.45 -10.72 -18.89
CA MET A 590 -23.88 -10.64 -17.49
C MET A 590 -25.40 -10.60 -17.32
N ALA A 591 -26.14 -10.00 -18.27
CA ALA A 591 -27.59 -9.82 -18.20
C ALA A 591 -28.41 -10.99 -18.74
N ASN A 592 -27.76 -12.06 -19.20
CA ASN A 592 -28.38 -13.29 -19.69
C ASN A 592 -29.10 -13.21 -21.06
N MET A 593 -28.42 -12.75 -22.11
CA MET A 593 -29.04 -12.56 -23.44
C MET A 593 -28.75 -13.66 -24.48
N GLY A 594 -28.54 -14.93 -24.08
CA GLY A 594 -28.40 -16.08 -24.99
C GLY A 594 -29.32 -17.25 -24.61
N GLU A 595 -29.76 -18.04 -25.58
CA GLU A 595 -30.77 -19.12 -25.41
C GLU A 595 -30.32 -20.28 -24.48
N GLU A 596 -29.04 -20.34 -24.08
CA GLU A 596 -28.47 -21.41 -23.24
C GLU A 596 -27.60 -20.91 -22.06
N HIS A 597 -27.60 -19.61 -21.76
CA HIS A 597 -26.80 -19.07 -20.65
C HIS A 597 -27.68 -18.75 -19.43
N SER A 598 -27.05 -18.74 -18.25
CA SER A 598 -27.59 -18.12 -17.04
C SER A 598 -26.61 -17.03 -16.66
N GLY A 599 -26.91 -15.76 -16.93
CA GLY A 599 -26.05 -14.64 -16.56
C GLY A 599 -25.79 -14.57 -15.05
N LEU A 600 -24.96 -13.63 -14.62
CA LEU A 600 -24.48 -13.55 -13.22
C LEU A 600 -25.50 -12.93 -12.25
N TRP A 601 -26.55 -12.29 -12.78
CA TRP A 601 -27.68 -11.79 -11.99
C TRP A 601 -28.63 -12.93 -11.60
N ASP A 602 -29.08 -12.96 -10.36
CA ASP A 602 -30.12 -13.87 -9.88
C ASP A 602 -31.45 -13.11 -9.76
N ASP A 603 -32.49 -13.54 -10.48
CA ASP A 603 -33.79 -12.84 -10.51
C ASP A 603 -34.65 -13.10 -9.26
N GLU A 604 -34.40 -14.20 -8.54
CA GLU A 604 -35.09 -14.52 -7.28
C GLU A 604 -34.53 -13.65 -6.14
N ASP A 605 -33.21 -13.67 -5.99
CA ASP A 605 -32.50 -12.93 -4.95
C ASP A 605 -32.23 -11.47 -5.32
N GLU A 606 -32.44 -11.10 -6.58
CA GLU A 606 -32.16 -9.77 -7.15
C GLU A 606 -30.77 -9.25 -6.76
N PHE A 607 -29.74 -10.09 -6.95
CA PHE A 607 -28.35 -9.82 -6.60
C PHE A 607 -27.38 -10.53 -7.57
N PHE A 608 -26.13 -10.08 -7.64
CA PHE A 608 -25.10 -10.72 -8.46
C PHE A 608 -24.31 -11.75 -7.66
N TYR A 609 -24.01 -12.89 -8.28
CA TYR A 609 -23.26 -13.98 -7.67
C TYR A 609 -22.26 -14.59 -8.66
N ASP A 610 -21.17 -15.14 -8.12
CA ASP A 610 -20.33 -16.09 -8.85
C ASP A 610 -21.13 -17.35 -9.17
N GLN A 611 -20.72 -18.06 -10.22
CA GLN A 611 -21.32 -19.33 -10.58
C GLN A 611 -20.28 -20.34 -11.06
N VAL A 612 -20.61 -21.62 -10.96
CA VAL A 612 -19.81 -22.73 -11.46
C VAL A 612 -20.55 -23.36 -12.63
N ARG A 613 -19.85 -23.51 -13.76
CA ARG A 613 -20.36 -24.16 -14.96
C ARG A 613 -19.70 -25.51 -15.14
N SER A 614 -20.50 -26.53 -15.47
CA SER A 614 -20.01 -27.85 -15.83
C SER A 614 -19.82 -28.01 -17.34
N PRO A 615 -19.04 -29.02 -17.79
CA PRO A 615 -18.82 -29.28 -19.22
C PRO A 615 -20.10 -29.58 -20.02
N ASP A 616 -21.16 -30.07 -19.36
CA ASP A 616 -22.48 -30.31 -19.98
C ASP A 616 -23.40 -29.07 -19.96
N GLY A 617 -22.88 -27.92 -19.51
CA GLY A 617 -23.57 -26.62 -19.54
C GLY A 617 -24.44 -26.31 -18.33
N GLN A 618 -24.55 -27.20 -17.34
CA GLN A 618 -25.28 -26.91 -16.10
C GLN A 618 -24.57 -25.82 -15.29
N VAL A 619 -25.36 -24.98 -14.63
CA VAL A 619 -24.85 -23.86 -13.84
C VAL A 619 -25.35 -23.92 -12.41
N PHE A 620 -24.44 -23.70 -11.48
CA PHE A 620 -24.70 -23.57 -10.06
C PHE A 620 -24.24 -22.20 -9.55
N LYS A 621 -25.16 -21.40 -9.00
CA LYS A 621 -24.82 -20.09 -8.40
C LYS A 621 -24.33 -20.23 -6.96
N VAL A 622 -23.19 -19.59 -6.66
CA VAL A 622 -22.66 -19.48 -5.30
C VAL A 622 -23.30 -18.26 -4.62
N LYS A 623 -24.48 -18.45 -4.02
CA LYS A 623 -25.34 -17.38 -3.47
C LYS A 623 -24.80 -16.75 -2.15
N ILE A 624 -23.60 -16.16 -2.22
CA ILE A 624 -22.96 -15.41 -1.13
C ILE A 624 -23.08 -13.91 -1.40
N ARG A 625 -23.77 -13.19 -0.52
CA ARG A 625 -23.89 -11.72 -0.56
C ARG A 625 -22.62 -11.08 0.01
N SER A 626 -21.62 -10.93 -0.85
CA SER A 626 -20.36 -10.24 -0.55
C SER A 626 -20.15 -9.05 -1.48
N LEU A 627 -19.02 -8.34 -1.33
CA LEU A 627 -18.59 -7.29 -2.27
C LEU A 627 -18.56 -7.74 -3.71
N VAL A 628 -18.34 -9.03 -3.99
CA VAL A 628 -18.39 -9.59 -5.34
C VAL A 628 -19.67 -9.19 -6.06
N GLY A 629 -20.81 -9.24 -5.36
CA GLY A 629 -22.10 -8.84 -5.93
C GLY A 629 -22.32 -7.31 -6.00
N LEU A 630 -21.52 -6.53 -5.27
CA LEU A 630 -21.56 -5.06 -5.28
C LEU A 630 -20.61 -4.43 -6.31
N ILE A 631 -19.53 -5.09 -6.70
CA ILE A 631 -18.54 -4.63 -7.71
C ILE A 631 -19.16 -4.24 -9.07
N PRO A 632 -20.27 -4.84 -9.56
CA PRO A 632 -20.97 -4.34 -10.74
C PRO A 632 -21.36 -2.85 -10.69
N LEU A 633 -21.46 -2.26 -9.49
CA LEU A 633 -21.68 -0.81 -9.29
C LEU A 633 -20.55 0.06 -9.85
N PHE A 634 -19.33 -0.48 -9.93
CA PHE A 634 -18.15 0.27 -10.36
C PHE A 634 -18.10 0.52 -11.86
N ALA A 635 -18.75 -0.34 -12.65
CA ALA A 635 -18.87 -0.18 -14.09
C ALA A 635 -19.95 0.87 -14.40
N VAL A 636 -19.56 2.14 -14.33
CA VAL A 636 -20.39 3.29 -14.67
C VAL A 636 -19.59 4.37 -15.39
N GLU A 637 -20.14 4.85 -16.50
CA GLU A 637 -19.63 6.00 -17.24
C GLU A 637 -20.79 6.83 -17.80
N VAL A 638 -20.64 8.15 -17.77
CA VAL A 638 -21.67 9.10 -18.23
C VAL A 638 -21.09 9.92 -19.36
N ILE A 639 -21.67 9.77 -20.55
CA ILE A 639 -21.26 10.53 -21.73
C ILE A 639 -22.20 11.72 -21.87
N ALA A 640 -21.63 12.92 -21.77
CA ALA A 640 -22.37 14.17 -21.98
C ALA A 640 -22.54 14.46 -23.48
N LYS A 641 -23.55 15.27 -23.81
CA LYS A 641 -23.80 15.74 -25.18
C LYS A 641 -22.56 16.37 -25.81
N ASP A 642 -21.89 17.27 -25.08
CA ASP A 642 -20.66 17.93 -25.58
C ASP A 642 -19.58 16.94 -26.00
N THR A 643 -19.45 15.80 -25.30
CA THR A 643 -18.52 14.73 -25.66
C THR A 643 -18.91 14.06 -26.97
N LEU A 644 -20.21 13.87 -27.22
CA LEU A 644 -20.72 13.30 -28.47
C LEU A 644 -20.60 14.28 -29.63
N ASP A 645 -20.92 15.55 -29.41
CA ASP A 645 -20.81 16.61 -30.40
C ASP A 645 -19.35 16.82 -30.83
N ALA A 646 -18.40 16.67 -29.91
CA ALA A 646 -16.96 16.67 -30.20
C ALA A 646 -16.47 15.41 -30.94
N ASN A 647 -17.27 14.32 -30.94
CA ASN A 647 -16.92 13.01 -31.50
C ASN A 647 -18.05 12.44 -32.39
N PRO A 648 -18.38 13.09 -33.51
CA PRO A 648 -19.56 12.75 -34.32
C PRO A 648 -19.48 11.36 -34.98
N GLU A 649 -18.28 10.87 -35.33
CA GLU A 649 -18.11 9.52 -35.87
C GLU A 649 -18.45 8.45 -34.82
N PHE A 650 -18.01 8.64 -33.58
CA PHE A 650 -18.40 7.77 -32.46
C PHE A 650 -19.90 7.83 -32.21
N ALA A 651 -20.49 9.02 -32.16
CA ALA A 651 -21.93 9.21 -31.96
C ALA A 651 -22.76 8.50 -33.05
N ASN A 652 -22.35 8.59 -34.32
CA ASN A 652 -22.99 7.90 -35.43
C ASN A 652 -22.88 6.37 -35.30
N ARG A 653 -21.72 5.86 -34.92
CA ARG A 653 -21.51 4.41 -34.75
C ARG A 653 -22.28 3.86 -33.55
N MET A 654 -22.29 4.59 -32.44
CA MET A 654 -23.08 4.25 -31.25
C MET A 654 -24.58 4.19 -31.60
N ASN A 655 -25.11 5.22 -32.27
CA ASN A 655 -26.49 5.23 -32.78
C ASN A 655 -26.80 4.03 -33.69
N TRP A 656 -25.89 3.73 -34.62
CA TRP A 656 -26.03 2.58 -35.51
C TRP A 656 -26.07 1.28 -34.72
N PHE A 657 -25.16 1.10 -33.75
CA PHE A 657 -25.08 -0.12 -32.96
C PHE A 657 -26.36 -0.35 -32.17
N LEU A 658 -26.86 0.68 -31.48
CA LEU A 658 -28.07 0.58 -30.67
C LEU A 658 -29.32 0.30 -31.51
N LYS A 659 -29.38 0.81 -32.75
CA LYS A 659 -30.46 0.50 -33.69
C LYS A 659 -30.42 -0.94 -34.21
N HIS A 660 -29.23 -1.51 -34.43
CA HIS A 660 -29.07 -2.84 -35.06
C HIS A 660 -28.87 -3.98 -34.05
N ARG A 661 -28.55 -3.65 -32.79
CA ARG A 661 -28.48 -4.57 -31.65
C ARG A 661 -29.47 -4.16 -30.57
N PRO A 662 -30.78 -4.18 -30.85
CA PRO A 662 -31.80 -3.77 -29.88
C PRO A 662 -31.83 -4.67 -28.63
N ASP A 663 -31.31 -5.89 -28.74
CA ASP A 663 -31.05 -6.80 -27.62
C ASP A 663 -30.11 -6.14 -26.60
N LEU A 664 -28.92 -5.69 -27.04
CA LEU A 664 -27.96 -4.99 -26.20
C LEU A 664 -28.37 -3.54 -25.92
N ALA A 665 -29.11 -2.88 -26.81
CA ALA A 665 -29.53 -1.50 -26.61
C ALA A 665 -30.52 -1.33 -25.45
N LYS A 666 -31.28 -2.38 -25.10
CA LYS A 666 -32.07 -2.41 -23.84
C LYS A 666 -31.16 -2.33 -22.60
N LEU A 667 -29.90 -2.71 -22.77
CA LEU A 667 -28.79 -2.49 -21.83
C LEU A 667 -28.06 -1.17 -22.08
N VAL A 668 -28.65 -0.16 -22.75
CA VAL A 668 -28.35 1.31 -22.60
C VAL A 668 -29.55 2.09 -22.02
N SER A 669 -29.36 2.94 -20.99
CA SER A 669 -30.48 3.58 -20.28
C SER A 669 -31.05 4.64 -21.18
N ARG A 670 -32.36 4.60 -21.46
CA ARG A 670 -33.11 5.72 -22.03
C ARG A 670 -32.45 6.37 -23.26
N TRP A 671 -31.91 5.58 -24.20
CA TRP A 671 -31.29 6.11 -25.42
C TRP A 671 -32.22 7.01 -26.25
N TYR A 672 -33.54 6.79 -26.14
CA TYR A 672 -34.58 7.56 -26.84
C TYR A 672 -35.31 8.57 -25.92
N GLU A 673 -34.94 8.67 -24.64
CA GLU A 673 -35.49 9.61 -23.66
C GLU A 673 -34.33 10.37 -23.01
N GLU A 674 -34.06 11.58 -23.49
CA GLU A 674 -33.01 12.44 -22.96
C GLU A 674 -33.19 12.59 -21.44
N GLY A 675 -32.15 12.28 -20.66
CA GLY A 675 -32.07 12.75 -19.27
C GLY A 675 -32.06 14.28 -19.24
N LYS A 676 -32.00 14.88 -18.04
CA LYS A 676 -31.65 16.30 -17.95
C LYS A 676 -30.33 16.54 -18.72
N ASP A 677 -30.33 17.50 -19.63
CA ASP A 677 -29.19 17.92 -20.43
C ASP A 677 -28.62 16.85 -21.41
N GLU A 678 -29.46 15.94 -21.93
CA GLU A 678 -29.09 15.01 -23.02
C GLU A 678 -27.88 14.08 -22.71
N LYS A 679 -27.73 13.68 -21.44
CA LYS A 679 -26.66 12.75 -21.01
C LYS A 679 -27.02 11.30 -21.32
N HIS A 680 -26.01 10.44 -21.53
CA HIS A 680 -26.16 9.00 -21.73
C HIS A 680 -25.41 8.19 -20.66
N LEU A 681 -26.09 7.19 -20.08
CA LEU A 681 -25.55 6.31 -19.04
C LEU A 681 -25.15 4.93 -19.57
N LEU A 682 -23.86 4.62 -19.49
CA LEU A 682 -23.31 3.28 -19.68
C LEU A 682 -23.03 2.66 -18.31
N SER A 683 -23.75 1.58 -17.98
CA SER A 683 -23.54 0.87 -16.72
C SER A 683 -24.16 -0.53 -16.74
N LEU A 684 -23.60 -1.43 -15.93
CA LEU A 684 -24.17 -2.76 -15.64
C LEU A 684 -25.46 -2.67 -14.81
N LEU A 685 -25.65 -1.60 -14.04
CA LEU A 685 -26.79 -1.43 -13.14
C LEU A 685 -27.76 -0.37 -13.66
N ARG A 686 -29.07 -0.68 -13.61
CA ARG A 686 -30.13 0.28 -13.94
C ARG A 686 -31.41 0.09 -13.19
N GLY A 687 -32.09 1.22 -12.99
CA GLY A 687 -33.48 1.29 -12.54
C GLY A 687 -33.72 0.34 -11.37
N HIS A 688 -34.44 -0.74 -11.63
CA HIS A 688 -34.72 -1.80 -10.68
C HIS A 688 -33.46 -2.44 -10.06
N ARG A 689 -32.53 -2.96 -10.87
CA ARG A 689 -31.32 -3.64 -10.36
C ARG A 689 -30.48 -2.74 -9.46
N MET A 690 -30.36 -1.47 -9.82
CA MET A 690 -29.66 -0.47 -8.99
C MET A 690 -30.36 -0.25 -7.66
N LYS A 691 -31.68 -0.04 -7.67
CA LYS A 691 -32.46 0.10 -6.42
C LYS A 691 -32.32 -1.11 -5.52
N ARG A 692 -32.38 -2.32 -6.08
CA ARG A 692 -32.23 -3.59 -5.36
C ARG A 692 -30.82 -3.80 -4.79
N LEU A 693 -29.80 -3.38 -5.52
CA LEU A 693 -28.42 -3.48 -5.05
C LEU A 693 -28.16 -2.48 -3.92
N LEU A 694 -28.54 -1.21 -4.14
CA LEU A 694 -28.38 -0.16 -3.13
C LEU A 694 -29.21 -0.43 -1.88
N SER A 695 -30.42 -0.98 -2.00
CA SER A 695 -31.22 -1.32 -0.81
C SER A 695 -30.52 -2.36 0.06
N ARG A 696 -29.72 -3.28 -0.49
CA ARG A 696 -28.93 -4.22 0.32
C ARG A 696 -27.63 -3.59 0.83
N MET A 697 -26.92 -2.85 -0.03
CA MET A 697 -25.68 -2.16 0.32
C MET A 697 -25.87 -1.17 1.48
N LEU A 698 -27.03 -0.51 1.53
CA LEU A 698 -27.37 0.53 2.51
C LEU A 698 -28.22 0.01 3.68
N ASP A 699 -28.38 -1.31 3.81
CA ASP A 699 -29.09 -1.95 4.92
C ASP A 699 -28.12 -2.25 6.07
N GLU A 700 -28.46 -1.76 7.26
CA GLU A 700 -27.61 -1.92 8.46
C GLU A 700 -27.58 -3.35 8.98
N THR A 701 -28.58 -4.17 8.63
CA THR A 701 -28.65 -5.61 8.92
C THR A 701 -27.89 -6.46 7.89
N GLU A 702 -27.46 -5.85 6.78
CA GLU A 702 -26.62 -6.48 5.76
C GLU A 702 -25.25 -5.79 5.70
N PHE A 703 -25.05 -4.88 4.75
CA PHE A 703 -23.72 -4.36 4.42
C PHE A 703 -23.35 -3.05 5.14
N LEU A 704 -24.31 -2.21 5.51
CA LEU A 704 -24.02 -0.87 6.02
C LEU A 704 -23.63 -0.92 7.51
N SER A 705 -22.39 -0.56 7.84
CA SER A 705 -21.95 -0.39 9.22
C SER A 705 -21.84 1.08 9.59
N ASP A 706 -21.64 1.37 10.88
CA ASP A 706 -21.33 2.72 11.37
C ASP A 706 -20.02 3.30 10.81
N TYR A 707 -19.19 2.44 10.21
CA TYR A 707 -17.83 2.76 9.76
C TYR A 707 -17.64 2.63 8.24
N GLY A 708 -18.66 2.19 7.49
CA GLY A 708 -18.62 2.04 6.04
C GLY A 708 -19.43 0.85 5.54
N VAL A 709 -19.20 0.42 4.30
CA VAL A 709 -19.80 -0.79 3.72
C VAL A 709 -18.89 -1.98 4.01
N ARG A 710 -19.46 -3.01 4.64
CA ARG A 710 -18.83 -4.29 5.00
C ARG A 710 -18.48 -5.11 3.76
N SER A 711 -17.47 -5.97 3.88
CA SER A 711 -17.05 -6.87 2.80
C SER A 711 -18.01 -8.05 2.56
N LEU A 712 -18.76 -8.44 3.58
CA LEU A 712 -19.77 -9.50 3.57
C LEU A 712 -21.02 -9.06 4.32
N SER A 713 -22.19 -9.48 3.85
CA SER A 713 -23.47 -9.17 4.50
C SER A 713 -23.54 -9.75 5.91
N LYS A 714 -23.91 -8.91 6.89
CA LYS A 714 -24.02 -9.28 8.31
C LYS A 714 -25.06 -10.37 8.57
N ARG A 715 -26.02 -10.61 7.66
CA ARG A 715 -26.98 -11.74 7.75
C ARG A 715 -26.32 -13.11 7.97
N TYR A 716 -25.08 -13.28 7.52
CA TYR A 716 -24.34 -14.53 7.65
C TYR A 716 -23.76 -14.75 9.06
N GLU A 717 -23.98 -13.81 9.98
CA GLU A 717 -23.71 -13.97 11.41
C GLU A 717 -24.67 -15.01 12.02
N GLU A 718 -25.97 -14.83 11.81
CA GLU A 718 -27.02 -15.72 12.29
C GLU A 718 -27.30 -16.89 11.32
N ASN A 719 -27.13 -16.65 10.02
CA ASN A 719 -27.46 -17.63 8.97
C ASN A 719 -26.28 -17.87 8.03
N PRO A 720 -25.21 -18.56 8.45
CA PRO A 720 -24.04 -18.82 7.62
C PRO A 720 -24.41 -19.49 6.29
N TYR A 721 -23.72 -19.11 5.21
CA TYR A 721 -23.88 -19.79 3.93
C TYR A 721 -23.20 -21.16 3.99
N VAL A 722 -23.91 -22.19 3.53
CA VAL A 722 -23.41 -23.58 3.52
C VAL A 722 -23.45 -24.12 2.11
N LEU A 723 -22.29 -24.48 1.58
CA LEU A 723 -22.16 -25.21 0.32
C LEU A 723 -21.84 -26.68 0.63
N ASN A 724 -22.73 -27.57 0.22
CA ASN A 724 -22.51 -29.02 0.31
C ASN A 724 -21.97 -29.52 -1.03
N ALA A 725 -20.71 -29.97 -1.04
CA ALA A 725 -20.06 -30.52 -2.23
C ALA A 725 -19.51 -31.92 -1.90
N ARG A 726 -20.20 -32.97 -2.38
CA ARG A 726 -19.92 -34.38 -2.03
C ARG A 726 -19.86 -34.57 -0.51
N ASP A 727 -18.71 -35.02 0.03
CA ASP A 727 -18.46 -35.25 1.46
C ASP A 727 -17.92 -34.01 2.19
N LEU A 728 -17.77 -32.88 1.51
CA LEU A 728 -17.24 -31.63 2.06
C LEU A 728 -18.37 -30.63 2.34
N LYS A 729 -18.39 -30.09 3.56
CA LYS A 729 -19.26 -28.97 3.96
C LYS A 729 -18.42 -27.71 4.09
N LEU A 730 -18.60 -26.77 3.16
CA LEU A 730 -17.95 -25.46 3.21
C LEU A 730 -18.92 -24.45 3.83
N VAL A 731 -18.41 -23.65 4.79
CA VAL A 731 -19.21 -22.67 5.52
C VAL A 731 -18.58 -21.29 5.37
N VAL A 732 -19.41 -20.30 5.03
CA VAL A 732 -19.04 -18.88 5.01
C VAL A 732 -19.89 -18.15 6.03
N LYS A 733 -19.22 -17.59 7.03
CA LYS A 733 -19.82 -16.83 8.14
C LYS A 733 -19.39 -15.37 8.03
N TYR A 734 -20.22 -14.47 8.55
CA TYR A 734 -19.81 -13.11 8.85
C TYR A 734 -18.78 -13.10 9.99
N THR A 735 -17.58 -12.62 9.68
CA THR A 735 -16.45 -12.47 10.59
C THR A 735 -15.99 -11.01 10.50
N PRO A 736 -16.43 -10.12 11.40
CA PRO A 736 -16.23 -8.68 11.26
C PRO A 736 -14.77 -8.23 11.45
N GLY A 737 -13.93 -9.03 12.12
CA GLY A 737 -12.54 -8.70 12.45
C GLY A 737 -11.51 -9.51 11.67
N GLU A 738 -10.54 -10.08 12.36
CA GLU A 738 -9.51 -10.96 11.80
C GLU A 738 -10.12 -12.27 11.25
N SER A 739 -9.42 -12.96 10.34
CA SER A 739 -9.94 -14.19 9.71
C SER A 739 -10.03 -15.35 10.71
N ASP A 740 -11.14 -16.08 10.68
CA ASP A 740 -11.31 -17.32 11.46
C ASP A 740 -10.77 -18.57 10.74
N THR A 741 -10.15 -18.40 9.57
CA THR A 741 -9.59 -19.48 8.73
C THR A 741 -8.17 -19.17 8.24
N THR A 742 -7.46 -20.20 7.78
CA THR A 742 -6.07 -20.12 7.25
C THR A 742 -6.00 -20.05 5.72
N ILE A 743 -7.13 -19.83 5.05
CA ILE A 743 -7.15 -19.69 3.59
C ILE A 743 -6.29 -18.48 3.22
N TYR A 744 -5.28 -18.66 2.35
CA TYR A 744 -4.31 -17.63 1.94
C TYR A 744 -3.52 -16.98 3.10
N GLY A 745 -2.98 -17.77 4.03
CA GLY A 745 -2.10 -17.27 5.12
C GLY A 745 -2.86 -16.71 6.32
N GLY A 746 -4.07 -16.19 6.10
CA GLY A 746 -5.03 -15.84 7.14
C GLY A 746 -4.83 -14.48 7.80
N ASN A 747 -3.94 -13.64 7.27
CA ASN A 747 -3.67 -12.28 7.77
C ASN A 747 -4.78 -11.29 7.36
N SER A 748 -5.23 -11.36 6.10
CA SER A 748 -6.30 -10.53 5.57
C SER A 748 -7.68 -11.19 5.72
N ASN A 749 -8.74 -10.38 5.90
CA ASN A 749 -10.11 -10.87 5.97
C ASN A 749 -11.13 -10.06 5.14
N TRP A 750 -11.76 -10.73 4.17
CA TRP A 750 -12.81 -10.19 3.29
C TRP A 750 -14.22 -10.67 3.66
N ARG A 751 -14.41 -11.30 4.82
CA ARG A 751 -15.70 -11.87 5.27
C ARG A 751 -16.43 -11.01 6.30
N GLY A 752 -16.26 -9.70 6.25
CA GLY A 752 -16.97 -8.78 7.14
C GLY A 752 -16.36 -7.41 7.37
N PRO A 753 -15.02 -7.25 7.39
CA PRO A 753 -14.39 -5.95 7.60
C PRO A 753 -14.74 -4.89 6.55
N VAL A 754 -14.52 -3.63 6.90
CA VAL A 754 -14.61 -2.47 6.02
C VAL A 754 -13.24 -2.23 5.38
N TRP A 755 -13.24 -2.14 4.05
CA TRP A 755 -12.04 -1.85 3.24
C TRP A 755 -12.20 -0.50 2.53
N LEU A 756 -11.25 0.40 2.77
CA LEU A 756 -11.22 1.75 2.20
C LEU A 756 -11.23 1.79 0.65
N PRO A 757 -10.44 0.99 -0.09
CA PRO A 757 -10.45 1.06 -1.56
C PRO A 757 -11.82 0.74 -2.16
N MET A 758 -12.53 -0.23 -1.61
CA MET A 758 -13.85 -0.64 -2.10
C MET A 758 -14.91 0.42 -1.80
N ASN A 759 -14.89 0.98 -0.60
CA ASN A 759 -15.78 2.07 -0.22
C ASN A 759 -15.52 3.34 -1.04
N PHE A 760 -14.25 3.67 -1.32
CA PHE A 760 -13.86 4.77 -2.18
C PHE A 760 -14.46 4.63 -3.59
N LEU A 761 -14.34 3.45 -4.20
CA LEU A 761 -14.94 3.17 -5.51
C LEU A 761 -16.46 3.25 -5.49
N MET A 762 -17.13 2.75 -4.43
CA MET A 762 -18.58 2.90 -4.27
C MET A 762 -18.99 4.37 -4.25
N ILE A 763 -18.29 5.21 -3.49
CA ILE A 763 -18.57 6.63 -3.39
C ILE A 763 -18.37 7.31 -4.74
N GLU A 764 -17.27 7.06 -5.44
CA GLU A 764 -17.03 7.61 -6.79
C GLU A 764 -18.11 7.17 -7.79
N SER A 765 -18.54 5.91 -7.75
CA SER A 765 -19.64 5.42 -8.58
C SER A 765 -20.97 6.10 -8.26
N LEU A 766 -21.29 6.29 -6.97
CA LEU A 766 -22.49 7.02 -6.56
C LEU A 766 -22.48 8.47 -7.10
N ARG A 767 -21.33 9.15 -7.12
CA ARG A 767 -21.20 10.48 -7.75
C ARG A 767 -21.42 10.42 -9.26
N LYS A 768 -20.86 9.42 -9.95
CA LYS A 768 -21.09 9.24 -11.40
C LYS A 768 -22.56 8.99 -11.71
N PHE A 769 -23.24 8.13 -10.94
CA PHE A 769 -24.68 7.92 -11.11
C PHE A 769 -25.49 9.18 -10.77
N HIS A 770 -25.13 9.92 -9.72
CA HIS A 770 -25.76 11.21 -9.40
C HIS A 770 -25.60 12.20 -10.54
N PHE A 771 -24.43 12.29 -11.18
CA PHE A 771 -24.22 13.18 -12.32
C PHE A 771 -25.19 12.93 -13.48
N PHE A 772 -25.63 11.67 -13.66
CA PHE A 772 -26.66 11.30 -14.64
C PHE A 772 -28.09 11.52 -14.13
N TYR A 773 -28.42 10.99 -12.94
CA TYR A 773 -29.79 10.99 -12.43
C TYR A 773 -30.21 12.28 -11.71
N SER A 774 -29.25 13.13 -11.36
CA SER A 774 -29.42 14.31 -10.49
C SER A 774 -30.07 13.98 -9.14
N ASP A 775 -30.65 14.97 -8.46
CA ASP A 775 -31.32 14.80 -7.18
C ASP A 775 -32.70 14.11 -7.29
N ASP A 776 -33.17 13.88 -8.52
CA ASP A 776 -34.47 13.26 -8.79
C ASP A 776 -34.48 11.75 -8.46
N PHE A 777 -33.34 11.06 -8.58
CA PHE A 777 -33.23 9.66 -8.17
C PHE A 777 -32.83 9.58 -6.71
N ARG A 778 -33.83 9.30 -5.87
CA ARG A 778 -33.65 9.11 -4.44
C ARG A 778 -33.74 7.64 -4.06
N ILE A 779 -32.90 7.23 -3.12
CA ILE A 779 -32.89 5.91 -2.51
C ILE A 779 -33.07 6.07 -1.00
N GLU A 780 -33.68 5.08 -0.37
CA GLU A 780 -33.83 5.07 1.08
C GLU A 780 -32.46 4.91 1.75
N TYR A 781 -32.16 5.72 2.77
CA TYR A 781 -30.90 5.69 3.49
C TYR A 781 -31.06 6.07 4.98
N PRO A 782 -30.62 5.21 5.91
CA PRO A 782 -30.39 3.77 5.70
C PRO A 782 -31.64 3.07 5.15
N THR A 783 -31.48 1.89 4.55
CA THR A 783 -32.63 1.08 4.10
C THR A 783 -33.61 0.86 5.26
N ALA A 784 -34.92 0.91 4.97
CA ALA A 784 -36.01 0.82 5.95
C ALA A 784 -36.10 1.96 6.98
N SER A 785 -35.38 3.08 6.80
CA SER A 785 -35.47 4.24 7.69
C SER A 785 -36.63 5.20 7.38
N GLY A 786 -37.27 5.09 6.22
CA GLY A 786 -38.23 6.06 5.68
C GLY A 786 -37.61 7.36 5.13
N ASN A 787 -36.30 7.57 5.28
CA ASN A 787 -35.61 8.75 4.77
C ASN A 787 -35.02 8.50 3.40
N TYR A 788 -35.17 9.46 2.47
CA TYR A 788 -34.72 9.32 1.09
C TYR A 788 -33.63 10.34 0.76
N TYR A 789 -32.52 9.87 0.22
CA TYR A 789 -31.32 10.66 -0.09
C TYR A 789 -31.05 10.59 -1.60
N SER A 790 -30.51 11.65 -2.19
CA SER A 790 -29.91 11.57 -3.51
C SER A 790 -28.62 10.74 -3.45
N LEU A 791 -28.16 10.21 -4.58
CA LEU A 791 -26.93 9.41 -4.62
C LEU A 791 -25.68 10.19 -4.19
N LYS A 792 -25.68 11.52 -4.39
CA LYS A 792 -24.65 12.42 -3.85
C LYS A 792 -24.69 12.45 -2.33
N GLU A 793 -25.88 12.65 -1.74
CA GLU A 793 -26.04 12.70 -0.29
C GLU A 793 -25.67 11.34 0.36
N VAL A 794 -26.02 10.21 -0.26
CA VAL A 794 -25.57 8.88 0.20
C VAL A 794 -24.04 8.78 0.20
N GLY A 795 -23.39 9.24 -0.87
CA GLY A 795 -21.92 9.31 -0.92
C GLY A 795 -21.33 10.20 0.19
N ASP A 796 -21.97 11.33 0.51
CA ASP A 796 -21.56 12.23 1.60
C ASP A 796 -21.69 11.54 2.98
N GLU A 797 -22.75 10.77 3.21
CA GLU A 797 -22.95 10.02 4.46
C GLU A 797 -21.98 8.84 4.61
N LEU A 798 -21.64 8.14 3.52
CA LEU A 798 -20.61 7.11 3.55
C LEU A 798 -19.22 7.68 3.90
N ILE A 799 -18.87 8.86 3.37
CA ILE A 799 -17.64 9.57 3.76
C ILE A 799 -17.63 9.85 5.26
N LYS A 800 -18.76 10.33 5.82
CA LYS A 800 -18.86 10.59 7.26
C LYS A 800 -18.66 9.33 8.09
N ARG A 801 -19.24 8.18 7.67
CA ARG A 801 -19.05 6.89 8.36
C ARG A 801 -17.59 6.43 8.33
N LEU A 802 -16.92 6.52 7.18
CA LEU A 802 -15.49 6.20 7.08
C LEU A 802 -14.61 7.12 7.93
N LEU A 803 -14.95 8.41 8.02
CA LEU A 803 -14.22 9.36 8.87
C LEU A 803 -14.36 9.06 10.36
N LYS A 804 -15.50 8.49 10.82
CA LYS A 804 -15.68 8.09 12.23
C LYS A 804 -14.64 7.07 12.70
N ILE A 805 -14.01 6.32 11.80
CA ILE A 805 -12.91 5.41 12.14
C ILE A 805 -11.77 6.19 12.83
N PHE A 806 -11.45 7.35 12.28
CA PHE A 806 -10.29 8.13 12.67
C PHE A 806 -10.64 9.32 13.55
N MET A 807 -11.79 9.95 13.37
CA MET A 807 -12.18 11.16 14.09
C MET A 807 -12.42 10.91 15.58
N LYS A 808 -12.16 11.92 16.41
CA LYS A 808 -12.60 11.92 17.81
C LYS A 808 -14.13 11.99 17.89
N ASP A 809 -14.73 11.14 18.72
CA ASP A 809 -16.13 11.20 19.10
C ASP A 809 -16.41 12.28 20.18
N GLU A 810 -17.65 12.33 20.66
CA GLU A 810 -18.06 13.27 21.72
C GLU A 810 -17.34 13.02 23.06
N GLN A 811 -16.78 11.83 23.27
CA GLN A 811 -15.98 11.46 24.43
C GLN A 811 -14.47 11.66 24.20
N GLY A 812 -14.07 12.16 23.03
CA GLY A 812 -12.68 12.36 22.63
C GLY A 812 -11.95 11.09 22.21
N ARG A 813 -12.66 9.97 22.01
CA ARG A 813 -12.12 8.66 21.64
C ARG A 813 -12.18 8.44 20.13
N ARG A 814 -11.31 7.57 19.61
CA ARG A 814 -11.25 7.19 18.17
C ARG A 814 -11.62 5.72 18.02
N ALA A 815 -12.15 5.28 16.88
CA ALA A 815 -12.55 3.87 16.73
C ALA A 815 -11.36 2.95 16.45
N PHE A 816 -10.40 3.39 15.63
CA PHE A 816 -9.29 2.55 15.16
C PHE A 816 -8.43 1.89 16.28
N PRO A 817 -8.10 2.52 17.42
CA PRO A 817 -7.30 1.85 18.46
C PRO A 817 -8.12 0.89 19.33
N GLY A 818 -9.41 0.67 19.02
CA GLY A 818 -10.29 -0.24 19.75
C GLY A 818 -10.50 0.20 21.20
N ASN A 819 -10.54 -0.76 22.14
CA ASN A 819 -10.83 -0.47 23.55
C ASN A 819 -9.56 -0.23 24.41
N ASN A 820 -8.38 -0.07 23.81
CA ASN A 820 -7.15 0.12 24.57
C ASN A 820 -7.10 1.52 25.20
N GLU A 821 -7.25 1.61 26.53
CA GLU A 821 -7.32 2.89 27.24
C GLU A 821 -6.05 3.75 27.09
N LYS A 822 -4.86 3.13 27.02
CA LYS A 822 -3.60 3.84 26.85
C LYS A 822 -3.58 4.53 25.48
N LEU A 823 -3.97 3.83 24.42
CA LEU A 823 -4.03 4.40 23.07
C LEU A 823 -5.13 5.46 22.91
N GLN A 824 -6.21 5.35 23.68
CA GLN A 824 -7.38 6.23 23.58
C GLN A 824 -7.21 7.55 24.31
N THR A 825 -6.65 7.52 25.53
CA THR A 825 -6.76 8.64 26.47
C THR A 825 -5.42 9.29 26.80
N ASP A 826 -4.32 8.59 26.55
CA ASP A 826 -2.99 9.14 26.84
C ASP A 826 -2.63 10.24 25.84
N PRO A 827 -2.20 11.43 26.31
CA PRO A 827 -1.89 12.56 25.43
C PRO A 827 -0.69 12.30 24.49
N TYR A 828 0.15 11.31 24.79
CA TYR A 828 1.27 10.90 23.95
C TYR A 828 0.91 9.77 22.98
N PHE A 829 -0.35 9.33 22.93
CA PHE A 829 -0.84 8.30 22.00
C PHE A 829 -2.10 8.71 21.23
N ALA A 830 -3.04 9.44 21.85
CA ALA A 830 -4.39 9.66 21.34
C ALA A 830 -4.48 10.36 19.96
N ASP A 831 -3.41 11.04 19.53
CA ASP A 831 -3.32 11.73 18.23
C ASP A 831 -2.31 11.10 17.26
N LEU A 832 -1.81 9.91 17.59
CA LEU A 832 -0.92 9.12 16.73
C LEU A 832 -1.76 8.14 15.89
N ILE A 833 -2.07 8.52 14.65
CA ILE A 833 -3.01 7.77 13.81
C ILE A 833 -2.28 6.64 13.10
N VAL A 834 -2.89 5.46 13.15
CA VAL A 834 -2.45 4.25 12.44
C VAL A 834 -3.46 4.01 11.31
N PHE A 835 -2.96 3.81 10.09
CA PHE A 835 -3.80 3.56 8.92
C PHE A 835 -3.67 2.09 8.54
N ASN A 836 -4.44 1.27 9.26
CA ASN A 836 -4.44 -0.18 9.11
C ASN A 836 -4.93 -0.65 7.72
N GLU A 837 -4.68 -1.92 7.42
CA GLU A 837 -5.10 -2.59 6.19
C GLU A 837 -6.61 -2.56 5.99
N TYR A 838 -7.34 -2.95 7.03
CA TYR A 838 -8.80 -2.95 7.07
C TYR A 838 -9.32 -2.63 8.47
N PHE A 839 -10.64 -2.45 8.57
CA PHE A 839 -11.28 -2.04 9.83
C PHE A 839 -12.42 -2.98 10.21
N HIS A 840 -12.52 -3.29 11.50
CA HIS A 840 -13.53 -4.18 12.03
C HIS A 840 -14.93 -3.71 11.64
N GLY A 841 -15.70 -4.60 11.02
CA GLY A 841 -16.97 -4.29 10.37
C GLY A 841 -18.04 -3.71 11.28
N ASP A 842 -17.94 -3.91 12.60
CA ASP A 842 -18.91 -3.45 13.59
C ASP A 842 -18.36 -2.43 14.61
N SER A 843 -17.04 -2.29 14.74
CA SER A 843 -16.43 -1.45 15.80
C SER A 843 -15.46 -0.40 15.25
N GLY A 844 -15.03 -0.51 14.01
CA GLY A 844 -14.07 0.41 13.40
C GLY A 844 -12.63 0.24 13.89
N LYS A 845 -12.33 -0.75 14.75
CA LYS A 845 -10.96 -1.11 15.17
C LYS A 845 -10.10 -1.39 13.94
N GLY A 846 -8.89 -0.83 13.86
CA GLY A 846 -7.93 -1.12 12.80
C GLY A 846 -7.32 -2.51 12.96
N LEU A 847 -7.14 -3.23 11.86
CA LEU A 847 -6.72 -4.63 11.80
C LEU A 847 -5.80 -4.90 10.59
N GLY A 848 -5.01 -5.97 10.65
CA GLY A 848 -3.95 -6.25 9.68
C GLY A 848 -2.84 -5.20 9.73
N ALA A 849 -2.06 -5.10 8.65
CA ALA A 849 -0.87 -4.23 8.58
C ALA A 849 -1.10 -2.83 9.14
N SER A 850 -0.38 -2.49 10.23
CA SER A 850 -0.57 -1.23 10.96
C SER A 850 -0.25 0.00 10.11
N HIS A 851 0.77 -0.07 9.26
CA HIS A 851 1.17 1.05 8.42
C HIS A 851 0.82 0.84 6.95
N GLN A 852 -0.34 0.19 6.68
CA GLN A 852 -0.90 0.12 5.35
C GLN A 852 -1.52 1.44 4.87
N THR A 853 -0.80 2.54 5.11
CA THR A 853 -1.01 3.87 4.51
C THR A 853 -0.63 3.85 3.03
N GLY A 854 -0.95 2.76 2.34
CA GLY A 854 -1.07 2.62 0.90
C GLY A 854 -2.49 2.98 0.48
N TRP A 855 -3.42 2.01 0.41
CA TRP A 855 -4.81 2.35 0.08
C TRP A 855 -5.57 3.04 1.21
N SER A 856 -5.16 2.90 2.48
CA SER A 856 -5.86 3.58 3.58
C SER A 856 -5.57 5.09 3.56
N GLY A 857 -4.54 5.50 2.82
CA GLY A 857 -4.30 6.89 2.43
C GLY A 857 -5.45 7.53 1.64
N LEU A 858 -6.35 6.74 1.02
CA LEU A 858 -7.54 7.25 0.32
C LEU A 858 -8.46 8.09 1.23
N ILE A 859 -8.35 7.99 2.56
CA ILE A 859 -9.04 8.90 3.47
C ILE A 859 -8.71 10.37 3.19
N ALA A 860 -7.49 10.68 2.75
CA ALA A 860 -7.09 12.02 2.32
C ALA A 860 -7.90 12.50 1.11
N ASN A 861 -8.19 11.60 0.16
CA ASN A 861 -9.04 11.87 -1.00
C ASN A 861 -10.50 12.10 -0.58
N LEU A 862 -11.02 11.30 0.36
CA LEU A 862 -12.39 11.43 0.86
C LEU A 862 -12.61 12.74 1.61
N ILE A 863 -11.63 13.17 2.42
CA ILE A 863 -11.64 14.48 3.07
C ILE A 863 -11.70 15.58 2.01
N ARG A 864 -10.85 15.52 0.98
CA ARG A 864 -10.89 16.51 -0.12
C ARG A 864 -12.24 16.49 -0.85
N LEU A 865 -12.79 15.31 -1.16
CA LEU A 865 -14.07 15.17 -1.86
C LEU A 865 -15.24 15.77 -1.08
N ARG A 866 -15.19 15.75 0.26
CA ARG A 866 -16.21 16.36 1.12
C ARG A 866 -16.30 17.88 0.96
N TYR A 867 -15.19 18.56 0.73
CA TYR A 867 -15.13 20.03 0.61
C TYR A 867 -15.14 20.53 -0.84
N HIS A 868 -14.78 19.67 -1.79
CA HIS A 868 -14.75 19.98 -3.21
C HIS A 868 -15.86 19.17 -3.92
N SER A 869 -17.09 19.69 -3.90
CA SER A 869 -18.24 19.11 -4.63
C SER A 869 -18.54 19.87 -5.92
#